data_AF-C5E3B2-F1
#
_entry.id   AF-C5E3B2-F1
#
_cell.length_a   1.000
_cell.length_b   1.000
_cell.length_c   1.000
_cell.angle_alpha   90.00
_cell.angle_beta   90.00
_cell.angle_gamma   90.00
#
_symmetry.space_group_name_H-M   'P 1'
#
loop_
_entity.id
_entity.type
_entity.pdbx_description
1 polymer ?
#
loop_
_entity_poly.entity_id
_entity_poly.type
_entity_poly.pdbx_seq_one_letter_code
_entity_poly.pdbx_strand_id
1 'polypeptide(L)'
;MSDSEQSIKVLNELFEKLSVATPETREATAVEISSFLNGNIIEHDVPEQFFASISKALKDKKAASNALEAIIRVASESNLAPSVEACVVRLVPEICAKAGDKDKDIQQQASTALLAIVKAINPVATKVLLPHLTTRIAETNKWQEKVAILAAVSDLVDAAKTQVALRMPELIPVLSEAMWDTKKEVKEAATATITKATETVDNKDIDRFIPKLIECIANPKEVPETVHLLGATTFVAEVTPATLSIMVPLLARGLAERETSIKRKAAVIIDNMCKLVEDPQVVAPFLSKLLPGLKNNFATIADPEAREVTLRALKTLRRVGNVGADDSLPEVSHAGDISTTRGVLDSLLKDKKIDSRFEHVKHYIAGMAADLIDERIIDQQAWFTHVLPYATVFLHEREAKEIIDDFRKLAVDNIPVGPNFDDEEDEGEDLCNCEFSLAYGAKILLNKTQLRLKRARRYGLCGPNGAGKSTLMRAIANGQVDGFPTQDECRTVYVEHDIDGTHSDTSVLDFVFQGDVGTKEVITEKLREFGFSDEMINMPISSLSGGWKMKLALARAVLKNADILLLDEPTNHLDTVNVAWLVNYLNTCGITSIIVSHDSGFLDSVTQYIIHYEGLKLRKYKGNMSEFVKKCPTAKSYYELGASDLEFRFPEPGFLEGVKTKQKAIVKVSNMSFQYPGTAKPQIRDVSFQCSLSSRIAVIGPNGAGKSTLINVLTGELLPTTGEVYTHENCRIAYIKQHAFAHIESHLDKTPSEYIQWRFQTGEDRETMDRANRVINEEDAESMNKIFKIEGTPRRIQGIHARRKFKNSYEYECSFLLGENIGMKSERWVPMMSVDNAWIPRGELVESHSKMVAEVDMKEALASGQFRPLTRKEIEEHCAMLGLDAELVSHSRIRGLSGGQKVKLVLAACSWQRPHLIVLDEPTNYLDRDSLGALSKALKAFDGGVIIITHSAEFTKNLTEEVWAVNNGVMVPSGHNWVAGQGSGPRIEKKEDEEDKFDAMGNKISSGTKKKKLSSAELRKKKKERMKKKKEMGDAYVSSDEDF
;
A
#
# COMPACT_ATOMS: atom_id res chain seq x y z
N MET A 1 21.49 56.94 46.37
CA MET A 1 21.68 56.21 45.11
C MET A 1 20.55 55.22 45.05
N SER A 2 19.77 55.19 43.96
CA SER A 2 18.75 54.16 43.80
C SER A 2 19.44 52.79 43.74
N ASP A 3 18.76 51.72 44.13
CA ASP A 3 19.33 50.35 44.08
C ASP A 3 19.83 49.99 42.66
N SER A 4 19.18 50.53 41.61
CA SER A 4 19.60 50.42 40.21
C SER A 4 20.96 51.09 39.91
N GLU A 5 21.25 52.29 40.46
CA GLU A 5 22.56 52.95 40.28
C GLU A 5 23.70 52.15 40.93
N GLN A 6 23.41 51.48 42.06
CA GLN A 6 24.38 50.65 42.77
C GLN A 6 24.64 49.35 42.00
N SER A 7 23.60 48.72 41.44
CA SER A 7 23.75 47.55 40.57
C SER A 7 24.53 47.84 39.30
N ILE A 8 24.31 49.00 38.66
CA ILE A 8 25.10 49.42 37.48
C ILE A 8 26.57 49.62 37.83
N LYS A 9 26.88 50.20 39.00
CA LYS A 9 28.26 50.34 39.47
C LYS A 9 28.95 48.99 39.68
N VAL A 10 28.28 48.06 40.35
CA VAL A 10 28.81 46.70 40.57
C VAL A 10 29.04 45.99 39.23
N LEU A 11 28.12 46.09 38.27
CA LEU A 11 28.32 45.52 36.93
C LEU A 11 29.51 46.12 36.20
N ASN A 12 29.74 47.43 36.33
CA ASN A 12 30.90 48.09 35.73
C ASN A 12 32.21 47.63 36.39
N GLU A 13 32.25 47.51 37.73
CA GLU A 13 33.42 46.98 38.46
C GLU A 13 33.72 45.52 38.07
N LEU A 14 32.69 44.69 37.98
CA LEU A 14 32.82 43.29 37.54
C LEU A 14 33.28 43.20 36.08
N PHE A 15 32.79 44.08 35.20
CA PHE A 15 33.24 44.15 33.81
C PHE A 15 34.70 44.60 33.71
N GLU A 16 35.12 45.60 34.49
CA GLU A 16 36.53 46.00 34.55
C GLU A 16 37.40 44.82 34.99
N LYS A 17 37.01 44.11 36.06
CA LYS A 17 37.69 42.89 36.52
C LYS A 17 37.76 41.81 35.43
N LEU A 18 36.67 41.61 34.67
CA LEU A 18 36.63 40.67 33.55
C LEU A 18 37.55 41.08 32.39
N SER A 19 37.62 42.38 32.09
CA SER A 19 38.42 42.89 30.97
C SER A 19 39.93 42.66 31.14
N VAL A 20 40.40 42.56 32.39
CA VAL A 20 41.80 42.31 32.75
C VAL A 20 42.04 40.87 33.22
N ALA A 21 41.01 40.02 33.25
CA ALA A 21 41.11 38.65 33.74
C ALA A 21 42.07 37.79 32.90
N THR A 22 42.89 36.99 33.57
CA THR A 22 43.78 35.98 32.98
C THR A 22 43.01 34.68 32.74
N PRO A 23 43.52 33.74 31.90
CA PRO A 23 42.86 32.44 31.70
C PRO A 23 42.54 31.68 33.01
N GLU A 24 43.34 31.86 34.06
CA GLU A 24 43.17 31.23 35.38
C GLU A 24 42.06 31.88 36.23
N THR A 25 41.79 33.18 36.03
CA THR A 25 40.84 33.97 36.84
C THR A 25 39.56 34.31 36.10
N ARG A 26 39.53 34.06 34.78
CA ARG A 26 38.42 34.34 33.86
C ARG A 26 37.14 33.63 34.29
N GLU A 27 37.22 32.32 34.57
CA GLU A 27 36.06 31.52 34.95
C GLU A 27 35.43 32.01 36.26
N ALA A 28 36.24 32.24 37.29
CA ALA A 28 35.75 32.74 38.58
C ALA A 28 35.04 34.11 38.44
N THR A 29 35.61 35.00 37.64
CA THR A 29 35.01 36.32 37.38
C THR A 29 33.73 36.22 36.55
N ALA A 30 33.68 35.30 35.57
CA ALA A 30 32.49 35.05 34.78
C ALA A 30 31.33 34.47 35.62
N VAL A 31 31.63 33.63 36.62
CA VAL A 31 30.63 33.11 37.58
C VAL A 31 30.08 34.23 38.47
N GLU A 32 30.94 35.13 38.96
CA GLU A 32 30.48 36.31 39.72
C GLU A 32 29.52 37.17 38.89
N ILE A 33 29.87 37.44 37.63
CA ILE A 33 29.01 38.19 36.69
C ILE A 33 27.68 37.47 36.47
N SER A 34 27.71 36.16 36.21
CA SER A 34 26.51 35.36 35.97
C SER A 34 25.53 35.44 37.14
N SER A 35 26.02 35.15 38.35
CA SER A 35 25.19 35.16 39.57
C SER A 35 24.61 36.53 39.91
N PHE A 36 25.32 37.61 39.56
CA PHE A 36 24.83 38.97 39.75
C PHE A 36 23.83 39.36 38.67
N LEU A 37 24.17 39.14 37.40
CA LEU A 37 23.39 39.59 36.24
C LEU A 37 22.02 38.90 36.14
N ASN A 38 21.94 37.61 36.48
CA ASN A 38 20.69 36.85 36.48
C ASN A 38 19.84 37.07 37.76
N GLY A 39 20.33 37.85 38.73
CA GLY A 39 19.54 38.27 39.89
C GLY A 39 18.53 39.37 39.57
N ASN A 40 17.64 39.68 40.52
CA ASN A 40 16.74 40.85 40.44
C ASN A 40 17.51 42.15 40.74
N ILE A 41 18.49 42.47 39.90
CA ILE A 41 19.44 43.57 40.14
C ILE A 41 18.97 44.93 39.62
N ILE A 42 18.08 44.96 38.63
CA ILE A 42 17.63 46.17 37.99
C ILE A 42 16.11 46.10 37.83
N GLU A 43 15.39 46.84 38.67
CA GLU A 43 13.93 46.94 38.60
C GLU A 43 13.53 47.86 37.44
N HIS A 44 12.70 47.33 36.52
CA HIS A 44 12.19 48.07 35.36
C HIS A 44 13.26 48.71 34.43
N ASP A 45 14.44 48.09 34.29
CA ASP A 45 15.47 48.57 33.36
C ASP A 45 16.37 47.41 32.86
N VAL A 46 17.19 47.65 31.84
CA VAL A 46 18.15 46.71 31.25
C VAL A 46 19.59 47.20 31.45
N PRO A 47 20.58 46.31 31.65
CA PRO A 47 21.98 46.68 31.82
C PRO A 47 22.64 47.00 30.46
N GLU A 48 22.14 48.04 29.78
CA GLU A 48 22.53 48.40 28.41
C GLU A 48 24.03 48.70 28.26
N GLN A 49 24.62 49.45 29.20
CA GLN A 49 26.04 49.81 29.17
C GLN A 49 26.95 48.58 29.29
N PHE A 50 26.54 47.59 30.10
CA PHE A 50 27.27 46.34 30.25
C PHE A 50 27.27 45.55 28.94
N PHE A 51 26.10 45.36 28.32
CA PHE A 51 26.00 44.63 27.04
C PHE A 51 26.65 45.36 25.86
N ALA A 52 26.64 46.71 25.86
CA ALA A 52 27.40 47.50 24.90
C ALA A 52 28.92 47.29 25.06
N SER A 53 29.39 47.20 26.32
CA SER A 53 30.79 46.92 26.63
C SER A 53 31.20 45.49 26.28
N ILE A 54 30.33 44.50 26.50
CA ILE A 54 30.51 43.12 26.04
C ILE A 54 30.58 43.04 24.51
N SER A 55 29.67 43.69 23.78
CA SER A 55 29.73 43.75 22.31
C SER A 55 31.04 44.38 21.81
N LYS A 56 31.51 45.44 22.46
CA LYS A 56 32.81 46.05 22.15
C LYS A 56 33.96 45.10 22.44
N ALA A 57 33.92 44.37 23.56
CA ALA A 57 34.93 43.39 23.94
C ALA A 57 34.97 42.18 23.01
N LEU A 58 33.82 41.71 22.50
CA LEU A 58 33.73 40.68 21.47
C LEU A 58 34.47 41.11 20.20
N LYS A 59 34.49 42.40 19.85
CA LYS A 59 35.22 42.92 18.67
C LYS A 59 36.73 43.04 18.90
N ASP A 60 37.20 43.07 20.15
CA ASP A 60 38.62 43.15 20.50
C ASP A 60 39.24 41.74 20.64
N LYS A 61 40.37 41.50 19.97
CA LYS A 61 41.08 40.22 20.04
C LYS A 61 41.56 39.87 21.45
N LYS A 62 41.92 40.85 22.28
CA LYS A 62 42.45 40.58 23.62
C LYS A 62 41.37 40.30 24.66
N ALA A 63 40.18 40.87 24.45
CA ALA A 63 39.06 40.78 25.39
C ALA A 63 37.98 39.78 24.97
N ALA A 64 37.97 39.34 23.70
CA ALA A 64 36.95 38.43 23.17
C ALA A 64 36.82 37.14 23.99
N SER A 65 37.93 36.48 24.35
CA SER A 65 37.88 35.25 25.15
C SER A 65 37.26 35.45 26.53
N ASN A 66 37.48 36.61 27.16
CA ASN A 66 36.90 36.94 28.46
C ASN A 66 35.40 37.24 28.34
N ALA A 67 35.01 37.99 27.30
CA ALA A 67 33.60 38.27 27.01
C ALA A 67 32.80 37.01 26.67
N LEU A 68 33.38 36.09 25.88
CA LEU A 68 32.76 34.81 25.54
C LEU A 68 32.57 33.92 26.77
N GLU A 69 33.55 33.85 27.68
CA GLU A 69 33.39 33.08 28.92
C GLU A 69 32.28 33.65 29.81
N ALA A 70 32.18 34.98 29.92
CA ALA A 70 31.08 35.61 30.64
C ALA A 70 29.72 35.24 30.04
N ILE A 71 29.58 35.26 28.71
CA ILE A 71 28.35 34.85 28.02
C ILE A 71 28.04 33.37 28.25
N ILE A 72 29.05 32.48 28.19
CA ILE A 72 28.88 31.06 28.48
C ILE A 72 28.27 30.88 29.87
N ARG A 73 28.82 31.54 30.90
CA ARG A 73 28.33 31.40 32.29
C ARG A 73 26.94 31.98 32.47
N VAL A 74 26.70 33.19 31.96
CA VAL A 74 25.37 33.83 31.98
C VAL A 74 24.31 32.93 31.36
N ALA A 75 24.61 32.28 30.23
CA ALA A 75 23.72 31.36 29.55
C ALA A 75 23.75 29.91 30.10
N SER A 76 24.61 29.57 31.06
CA SER A 76 24.67 28.19 31.62
C SER A 76 23.82 28.01 32.87
N GLU A 77 23.34 29.10 33.48
CA GLU A 77 22.42 29.02 34.61
C GLU A 77 21.01 28.63 34.14
N SER A 78 20.34 27.75 34.88
CA SER A 78 19.06 27.13 34.55
C SER A 78 17.87 28.11 34.45
N ASN A 79 18.10 29.42 34.54
CA ASN A 79 17.07 30.44 34.56
C ASN A 79 17.63 31.81 34.09
N LEU A 80 17.88 31.95 32.79
CA LEU A 80 18.30 33.20 32.19
C LEU A 80 17.23 34.28 32.46
N ALA A 81 17.62 35.39 33.09
CA ALA A 81 16.65 36.41 33.46
C ALA A 81 16.01 37.04 32.20
N PRO A 82 14.69 37.31 32.18
CA PRO A 82 14.01 37.90 31.02
C PRO A 82 14.61 39.25 30.56
N SER A 83 15.11 40.05 31.50
CA SER A 83 15.80 41.32 31.26
C SER A 83 17.19 41.16 30.60
N VAL A 84 17.75 39.96 30.64
CA VAL A 84 19.09 39.60 30.15
C VAL A 84 18.99 38.83 28.83
N GLU A 85 18.03 37.91 28.71
CA GLU A 85 17.88 37.02 27.57
C GLU A 85 17.78 37.77 26.23
N ALA A 86 16.89 38.76 26.13
CA ALA A 86 16.72 39.55 24.90
C ALA A 86 18.02 40.27 24.49
N CYS A 87 18.85 40.68 25.47
CA CYS A 87 20.15 41.30 25.22
C CYS A 87 21.21 40.29 24.78
N VAL A 88 21.20 39.07 25.34
CA VAL A 88 22.12 37.99 24.95
C VAL A 88 21.83 37.52 23.52
N VAL A 89 20.57 37.33 23.15
CA VAL A 89 20.19 36.94 21.78
C VAL A 89 20.66 37.97 20.74
N ARG A 90 20.66 39.27 21.09
CA ARG A 90 21.19 40.34 20.21
C ARG A 90 22.68 40.16 19.88
N LEU A 91 23.46 39.51 20.75
CA LEU A 91 24.90 39.32 20.55
C LEU A 91 25.21 38.10 19.66
N VAL A 92 24.25 37.23 19.38
CA VAL A 92 24.43 35.99 18.61
C VAL A 92 25.14 36.21 17.26
N PRO A 93 24.80 37.22 16.43
CA PRO A 93 25.53 37.47 15.18
C PRO A 93 27.03 37.73 15.38
N GLU A 94 27.40 38.45 16.45
CA GLU A 94 28.80 38.73 16.77
C GLU A 94 29.52 37.48 17.30
N ILE A 95 28.83 36.65 18.08
CA ILE A 95 29.35 35.37 18.60
C ILE A 95 29.55 34.38 17.44
N CYS A 96 28.61 34.28 16.49
CA CYS A 96 28.76 33.48 15.27
C CYS A 96 30.03 33.89 14.51
N ALA A 97 30.26 35.20 14.30
CA ALA A 97 31.46 35.67 13.62
C ALA A 97 32.76 35.24 14.33
N LYS A 98 32.73 35.09 15.66
CA LYS A 98 33.84 34.59 16.48
C LYS A 98 34.02 33.07 16.45
N ALA A 99 32.98 32.31 16.16
CA ALA A 99 33.09 30.87 15.89
C ALA A 99 33.86 30.56 14.59
N GLY A 100 34.21 31.58 13.79
CA GLY A 100 35.17 31.49 12.69
C GLY A 100 36.47 32.29 12.93
N ASP A 101 36.82 32.66 14.16
CA ASP A 101 38.08 33.36 14.41
C ASP A 101 39.29 32.45 14.06
N LYS A 102 40.44 33.06 13.72
CA LYS A 102 41.68 32.31 13.46
C LYS A 102 42.31 31.80 14.75
N ASP A 103 42.04 32.48 15.85
CA ASP A 103 42.44 32.05 17.18
C ASP A 103 41.57 30.87 17.64
N LYS A 104 42.21 29.76 17.97
CA LYS A 104 41.53 28.51 18.34
C LYS A 104 40.80 28.62 19.69
N ASP A 105 41.33 29.40 20.64
CA ASP A 105 40.68 29.60 21.94
C ASP A 105 39.37 30.36 21.77
N ILE A 106 39.43 31.50 21.07
CA ILE A 106 38.25 32.33 20.75
C ILE A 106 37.23 31.52 19.95
N GLN A 107 37.68 30.76 18.95
CA GLN A 107 36.80 29.94 18.10
C GLN A 107 36.06 28.87 18.91
N GLN A 108 36.76 28.19 19.82
CA GLN A 108 36.18 27.14 20.65
C GLN A 108 35.22 27.72 21.68
N GLN A 109 35.61 28.80 22.37
CA GLN A 109 34.72 29.48 23.33
C GLN A 109 33.47 30.06 22.66
N ALA A 110 33.59 30.62 21.46
CA ALA A 110 32.43 31.11 20.71
C ALA A 110 31.47 29.99 20.33
N SER A 111 32.01 28.82 19.95
CA SER A 111 31.20 27.63 19.67
C SER A 111 30.45 27.17 20.92
N THR A 112 31.13 27.08 22.07
CA THR A 112 30.51 26.75 23.36
C THR A 112 29.46 27.77 23.79
N ALA A 113 29.72 29.07 23.57
CA ALA A 113 28.77 30.15 23.88
C ALA A 113 27.47 30.00 23.08
N LEU A 114 27.55 29.64 21.79
CA LEU A 114 26.35 29.39 20.98
C LEU A 114 25.53 28.23 21.54
N LEU A 115 26.16 27.11 21.89
CA LEU A 115 25.45 25.95 22.45
C LEU A 115 24.80 26.29 23.80
N ALA A 116 25.46 27.07 24.64
CA ALA A 116 24.91 27.52 25.92
C ALA A 116 23.66 28.40 25.70
N ILE A 117 23.73 29.38 24.79
CA ILE A 117 22.60 30.27 24.50
C ILE A 117 21.39 29.49 23.99
N VAL A 118 21.59 28.59 23.01
CA VAL A 118 20.50 27.80 22.43
C VAL A 118 19.75 26.99 23.48
N LYS A 119 20.47 26.43 24.46
CA LYS A 119 19.89 25.61 25.54
C LYS A 119 19.19 26.44 26.63
N ALA A 120 19.48 27.73 26.71
CA ALA A 120 19.05 28.59 27.81
C ALA A 120 17.87 29.50 27.48
N ILE A 121 17.65 29.81 26.19
CA ILE A 121 16.55 30.68 25.78
C ILE A 121 15.19 30.04 26.07
N ASN A 122 14.18 30.89 26.23
CA ASN A 122 12.80 30.46 26.22
C ASN A 122 12.48 29.80 24.86
N PRO A 123 11.95 28.57 24.81
CA PRO A 123 11.68 27.88 23.54
C PRO A 123 10.82 28.70 22.58
N VAL A 124 9.85 29.47 23.10
CA VAL A 124 8.93 30.34 22.33
C VAL A 124 9.66 31.50 21.63
N ALA A 125 10.91 31.80 22.02
CA ALA A 125 11.74 32.81 21.36
C ALA A 125 12.55 32.27 20.17
N THR A 126 12.38 31.00 19.80
CA THR A 126 13.05 30.36 18.65
C THR A 126 12.89 31.17 17.37
N LYS A 127 11.73 31.78 17.16
CA LYS A 127 11.42 32.63 15.99
C LYS A 127 12.28 33.88 15.89
N VAL A 128 12.85 34.36 17.00
CA VAL A 128 13.78 35.50 17.03
C VAL A 128 15.24 35.03 16.87
N LEU A 129 15.60 33.92 17.51
CA LEU A 129 16.96 33.40 17.49
C LEU A 129 17.36 32.77 16.14
N LEU A 130 16.49 31.91 15.58
CA LEU A 130 16.81 31.10 14.40
C LEU A 130 17.20 31.93 13.16
N PRO A 131 16.58 33.10 12.87
CA PRO A 131 17.00 33.98 11.78
C PRO A 131 18.47 34.44 11.89
N HIS A 132 18.99 34.67 13.10
CA HIS A 132 20.39 35.04 13.28
C HIS A 132 21.34 33.91 12.87
N LEU A 133 21.00 32.66 13.22
CA LEU A 133 21.79 31.48 12.87
C LEU A 133 21.74 31.20 11.36
N THR A 134 20.54 31.20 10.79
CA THR A 134 20.30 30.88 9.36
C THR A 134 20.87 31.94 8.41
N THR A 135 20.82 33.23 8.78
CA THR A 135 21.45 34.29 7.99
C THR A 135 22.98 34.13 8.00
N ARG A 136 23.57 33.85 9.17
CA ARG A 136 25.03 33.72 9.30
C ARG A 136 25.60 32.51 8.56
N ILE A 137 24.94 31.35 8.60
CA ILE A 137 25.40 30.17 7.86
C ILE A 137 25.38 30.38 6.33
N ALA A 138 24.42 31.18 5.82
CA ALA A 138 24.33 31.52 4.40
C ALA A 138 25.39 32.55 3.97
N GLU A 139 25.68 33.56 4.80
CA GLU A 139 26.62 34.63 4.47
C GLU A 139 28.09 34.28 4.70
N THR A 140 28.39 33.43 5.69
CA THR A 140 29.78 33.17 6.07
C THR A 140 30.50 32.26 5.07
N ASN A 141 31.77 32.59 4.80
CA ASN A 141 32.68 31.76 4.02
C ASN A 141 33.59 30.88 4.91
N LYS A 142 33.43 30.96 6.23
CA LYS A 142 34.29 30.25 7.19
C LYS A 142 33.64 28.93 7.59
N TRP A 143 34.28 27.82 7.25
CA TRP A 143 33.72 26.50 7.46
C TRP A 143 33.55 26.14 8.96
N GLN A 144 34.45 26.61 9.83
CA GLN A 144 34.34 26.39 11.28
C GLN A 144 33.12 27.10 11.88
N GLU A 145 32.81 28.29 11.38
CA GLU A 145 31.62 29.04 11.80
C GLU A 145 30.35 28.28 11.38
N LYS A 146 30.30 27.76 10.15
CA LYS A 146 29.18 26.93 9.69
C LYS A 146 28.98 25.69 10.58
N VAL A 147 30.06 24.96 10.88
CA VAL A 147 30.00 23.76 11.74
C VAL A 147 29.49 24.10 13.15
N ALA A 148 29.94 25.20 13.73
CA ALA A 148 29.47 25.64 15.05
C ALA A 148 27.98 26.02 15.05
N ILE A 149 27.52 26.74 14.00
CA ILE A 149 26.09 27.09 13.85
C ILE A 149 25.24 25.84 13.64
N LEU A 150 25.69 24.89 12.82
CA LEU A 150 25.00 23.62 12.57
C LEU A 150 24.83 22.80 13.86
N ALA A 151 25.85 22.77 14.72
CA ALA A 151 25.76 22.15 16.04
C ALA A 151 24.75 22.87 16.94
N ALA A 152 24.74 24.21 16.93
CA ALA A 152 23.77 25.00 17.67
C ALA A 152 22.32 24.77 17.20
N VAL A 153 22.09 24.64 15.89
CA VAL A 153 20.77 24.27 15.34
C VAL A 153 20.35 22.87 15.81
N SER A 154 21.27 21.90 15.86
CA SER A 154 20.96 20.57 16.38
C SER A 154 20.53 20.59 17.84
N ASP A 155 21.24 21.34 18.70
CA ASP A 155 20.87 21.50 20.11
C ASP A 155 19.51 22.24 20.26
N LEU A 156 19.19 23.14 19.33
CA LEU A 156 17.91 23.87 19.33
C LEU A 156 16.73 22.95 19.04
N VAL A 157 16.93 21.94 18.20
CA VAL A 157 15.91 20.90 17.94
C VAL A 157 15.55 20.16 19.23
N ASP A 158 16.55 19.83 20.06
CA ASP A 158 16.32 19.15 21.34
C ASP A 158 15.65 20.07 22.37
N ALA A 159 16.04 21.36 22.39
CA ALA A 159 15.51 22.34 23.35
C ALA A 159 14.08 22.83 23.00
N ALA A 160 13.74 22.93 21.71
CA ALA A 160 12.54 23.61 21.21
C ALA A 160 11.90 22.85 20.02
N LYS A 161 11.65 21.55 20.20
CA LYS A 161 11.21 20.63 19.13
C LYS A 161 9.98 21.14 18.37
N THR A 162 8.93 21.56 19.08
CA THR A 162 7.67 22.04 18.49
C THR A 162 7.88 23.32 17.68
N GLN A 163 8.63 24.27 18.24
CA GLN A 163 8.90 25.56 17.61
C GLN A 163 9.74 25.39 16.35
N VAL A 164 10.76 24.53 16.41
CA VAL A 164 11.59 24.21 15.24
C VAL A 164 10.76 23.51 14.15
N ALA A 165 9.82 22.63 14.50
CA ALA A 165 8.93 21.97 13.54
C ALA A 165 8.19 22.99 12.65
N LEU A 166 7.69 24.07 13.24
CA LEU A 166 7.01 25.16 12.53
C LEU A 166 7.96 25.98 11.65
N ARG A 167 9.26 26.02 11.97
CA ARG A 167 10.30 26.72 11.21
C ARG A 167 10.98 25.86 10.14
N MET A 168 10.63 24.58 10.03
CA MET A 168 11.20 23.66 9.03
C MET A 168 11.14 24.17 7.57
N PRO A 169 10.05 24.84 7.10
CA PRO A 169 10.00 25.41 5.76
C PRO A 169 11.13 26.42 5.46
N GLU A 170 11.58 27.14 6.48
CA GLU A 170 12.66 28.13 6.40
C GLU A 170 14.03 27.48 6.61
N LEU A 171 14.11 26.49 7.51
CA LEU A 171 15.36 25.83 7.90
C LEU A 171 15.86 24.82 6.86
N ILE A 172 14.99 23.98 6.30
CA ILE A 172 15.37 22.90 5.38
C ILE A 172 16.11 23.41 4.13
N PRO A 173 15.70 24.51 3.46
CA PRO A 173 16.46 25.06 2.34
C PRO A 173 17.89 25.46 2.71
N VAL A 174 18.08 26.07 3.88
CA VAL A 174 19.40 26.51 4.37
C VAL A 174 20.30 25.32 4.68
N LEU A 175 19.77 24.30 5.36
CA LEU A 175 20.50 23.06 5.63
C LEU A 175 20.82 22.29 4.35
N SER A 176 19.87 22.26 3.40
CA SER A 176 20.06 21.64 2.09
C SER A 176 21.21 22.32 1.33
N GLU A 177 21.31 23.65 1.35
CA GLU A 177 22.44 24.36 0.72
C GLU A 177 23.77 24.02 1.40
N ALA A 178 23.79 23.96 2.74
CA ALA A 178 24.98 23.59 3.51
C ALA A 178 25.48 22.15 3.22
N MET A 179 24.59 21.20 2.89
CA MET A 179 24.98 19.85 2.46
C MET A 179 25.77 19.82 1.14
N TRP A 180 25.68 20.88 0.33
CA TRP A 180 26.39 21.02 -0.93
C TRP A 180 27.68 21.83 -0.81
N ASP A 181 28.09 22.22 0.40
CA ASP A 181 29.31 22.98 0.64
C ASP A 181 30.56 22.23 0.15
N THR A 182 31.55 22.92 -0.41
CA THR A 182 32.79 22.30 -0.89
C THR A 182 33.59 21.57 0.19
N LYS A 183 33.43 21.96 1.47
CA LYS A 183 34.19 21.42 2.60
C LYS A 183 33.51 20.17 3.17
N LYS A 184 34.25 19.06 3.22
CA LYS A 184 33.74 17.75 3.68
C LYS A 184 33.14 17.81 5.08
N GLU A 185 33.82 18.49 6.00
CA GLU A 185 33.42 18.64 7.40
C GLU A 185 32.08 19.38 7.54
N VAL A 186 31.80 20.35 6.64
CA VAL A 186 30.52 21.06 6.61
C VAL A 186 29.43 20.16 6.08
N LYS A 187 29.70 19.34 5.04
CA LYS A 187 28.73 18.36 4.53
C LYS A 187 28.32 17.35 5.59
N GLU A 188 29.29 16.80 6.33
CA GLU A 188 29.05 15.84 7.41
C GLU A 188 28.22 16.48 8.53
N ALA A 189 28.58 17.69 8.96
CA ALA A 189 27.81 18.44 9.95
C ALA A 189 26.39 18.77 9.47
N ALA A 190 26.22 19.25 8.24
CA ALA A 190 24.91 19.61 7.68
C ALA A 190 24.01 18.38 7.52
N THR A 191 24.58 17.23 7.15
CA THR A 191 23.85 15.96 7.06
C THR A 191 23.40 15.48 8.45
N ALA A 192 24.24 15.63 9.47
CA ALA A 192 23.85 15.33 10.85
C ALA A 192 22.74 16.27 11.34
N THR A 193 22.88 17.58 11.11
CA THR A 193 21.89 18.59 11.53
C THR A 193 20.56 18.43 10.79
N ILE A 194 20.54 18.15 9.49
CA ILE A 194 19.27 17.92 8.77
C ILE A 194 18.59 16.65 9.28
N THR A 195 19.35 15.58 9.56
CA THR A 195 18.81 14.34 10.15
C THR A 195 18.19 14.64 11.51
N LYS A 196 18.86 15.42 12.34
CA LYS A 196 18.34 15.86 13.64
C LYS A 196 17.08 16.71 13.47
N ALA A 197 17.10 17.70 12.58
CA ALA A 197 15.95 18.55 12.30
C ALA A 197 14.73 17.75 11.81
N THR A 198 14.94 16.66 11.04
CA THR A 198 13.83 15.79 10.61
C THR A 198 13.19 14.98 11.74
N GLU A 199 13.77 14.89 12.94
CA GLU A 199 13.11 14.29 14.12
C GLU A 199 11.89 15.12 14.58
N THR A 200 11.78 16.37 14.14
CA THR A 200 10.60 17.24 14.38
C THR A 200 9.41 16.86 13.50
N VAL A 201 9.61 16.03 12.47
CA VAL A 201 8.55 15.59 11.57
C VAL A 201 7.75 14.49 12.25
N ASP A 202 6.63 14.86 12.86
CA ASP A 202 5.70 13.90 13.45
C ASP A 202 4.73 13.36 12.39
N ASN A 203 5.26 12.57 11.45
CA ASN A 203 4.44 11.92 10.42
C ASN A 203 4.93 10.49 10.17
N LYS A 204 4.21 9.53 10.75
CA LYS A 204 4.50 8.09 10.67
C LYS A 204 4.52 7.54 9.25
N ASP A 205 3.86 8.20 8.29
CA ASP A 205 3.78 7.73 6.91
C ASP A 205 5.12 7.85 6.18
N ILE A 206 5.87 8.91 6.50
CA ILE A 206 7.15 9.21 5.84
C ILE A 206 8.38 8.89 6.67
N ASP A 207 8.22 8.61 7.97
CA ASP A 207 9.32 8.38 8.92
C ASP A 207 10.38 7.38 8.40
N ARG A 208 9.93 6.20 7.96
CA ARG A 208 10.81 5.16 7.37
C ARG A 208 11.55 5.60 6.10
N PHE A 209 11.10 6.66 5.43
CA PHE A 209 11.69 7.18 4.20
C PHE A 209 12.58 8.40 4.44
N ILE A 210 12.54 9.03 5.63
CA ILE A 210 13.35 10.21 5.97
C ILE A 210 14.83 10.04 5.62
N PRO A 211 15.51 8.92 5.96
CA PRO A 211 16.92 8.74 5.58
C PRO A 211 17.14 8.77 4.06
N LYS A 212 16.21 8.18 3.29
CA LYS A 212 16.27 8.16 1.82
C LYS A 212 15.94 9.53 1.21
N LEU A 213 15.05 10.29 1.84
CA LEU A 213 14.73 11.67 1.48
C LEU A 213 15.97 12.57 1.64
N ILE A 214 16.68 12.44 2.77
CA ILE A 214 17.94 13.17 3.02
C ILE A 214 19.01 12.76 2.00
N GLU A 215 19.13 11.47 1.69
CA GLU A 215 20.05 10.99 0.65
C GLU A 215 19.74 11.62 -0.72
N CYS A 216 18.47 11.81 -1.07
CA CYS A 216 18.09 12.50 -2.31
C CYS A 216 18.46 13.98 -2.34
N ILE A 217 18.48 14.66 -1.19
CA ILE A 217 18.93 16.04 -1.09
C ILE A 217 20.42 16.10 -1.43
N ALA A 218 21.23 15.17 -0.90
CA ALA A 218 22.66 15.06 -1.17
C ALA A 218 22.99 14.55 -2.59
N ASN A 219 22.21 13.59 -3.10
CA ASN A 219 22.43 12.92 -4.38
C ASN A 219 21.15 12.90 -5.23
N PRO A 220 20.98 13.84 -6.17
CA PRO A 220 19.79 13.92 -7.02
C PRO A 220 19.57 12.71 -7.93
N LYS A 221 20.56 11.82 -8.12
CA LYS A 221 20.40 10.61 -8.94
C LYS A 221 19.46 9.57 -8.32
N GLU A 222 19.23 9.64 -7.02
CA GLU A 222 18.35 8.73 -6.28
C GLU A 222 16.86 9.14 -6.36
N VAL A 223 16.55 10.27 -6.99
CA VAL A 223 15.19 10.82 -7.10
C VAL A 223 14.23 9.83 -7.77
N PRO A 224 14.54 9.20 -8.92
CA PRO A 224 13.63 8.25 -9.56
C PRO A 224 13.24 7.09 -8.64
N GLU A 225 14.24 6.47 -7.99
CA GLU A 225 14.02 5.32 -7.11
C GLU A 225 13.19 5.71 -5.87
N THR A 226 13.49 6.87 -5.29
CA THR A 226 12.78 7.35 -4.10
C THR A 226 11.34 7.74 -4.40
N VAL A 227 11.08 8.34 -5.57
CA VAL A 227 9.71 8.59 -6.07
C VAL A 227 8.98 7.26 -6.31
N HIS A 228 9.66 6.23 -6.81
CA HIS A 228 9.07 4.90 -6.96
C HIS A 228 8.64 4.28 -5.63
N LEU A 229 9.50 4.35 -4.62
CA LEU A 229 9.25 3.85 -3.26
C LEU A 229 8.09 4.58 -2.60
N LEU A 230 8.09 5.92 -2.68
CA LEU A 230 7.04 6.76 -2.09
C LEU A 230 5.70 6.66 -2.80
N GLY A 231 5.69 6.29 -4.09
CA GLY A 231 4.45 6.12 -4.84
C GLY A 231 3.53 5.02 -4.29
N ALA A 232 4.06 4.11 -3.47
CA ALA A 232 3.28 3.08 -2.77
C ALA A 232 2.91 3.47 -1.33
N THR A 233 3.39 4.63 -0.85
CA THR A 233 3.15 5.11 0.51
C THR A 233 1.74 5.64 0.67
N THR A 234 1.15 5.24 1.78
CA THR A 234 -0.11 5.74 2.33
C THR A 234 0.12 7.00 3.11
N PHE A 235 -0.44 8.11 2.65
CA PHE A 235 -0.53 9.31 3.49
C PHE A 235 -1.85 9.24 4.24
N VAL A 236 -1.75 9.09 5.56
CA VAL A 236 -2.81 8.91 6.54
C VAL A 236 -2.85 10.13 7.45
N ALA A 237 -1.68 10.49 7.97
CA ALA A 237 -1.50 11.58 8.91
C ALA A 237 -1.65 12.93 8.21
N GLU A 238 -1.96 13.95 9.01
CA GLU A 238 -1.99 15.33 8.55
C GLU A 238 -0.64 15.72 7.92
N VAL A 239 -0.73 16.45 6.81
CA VAL A 239 0.45 16.95 6.10
C VAL A 239 0.78 18.34 6.64
N THR A 240 1.75 18.38 7.57
CA THR A 240 2.22 19.60 8.23
C THR A 240 3.24 20.38 7.37
N PRO A 241 3.56 21.64 7.71
CA PRO A 241 4.63 22.39 7.05
C PRO A 241 5.99 21.67 7.07
N ALA A 242 6.31 20.97 8.16
CA ALA A 242 7.52 20.17 8.29
C ALA A 242 7.56 19.04 7.25
N THR A 243 6.47 18.28 7.12
CA THR A 243 6.32 17.23 6.09
C THR A 243 6.52 17.80 4.68
N LEU A 244 5.85 18.91 4.35
CA LEU A 244 5.97 19.55 3.03
C LEU A 244 7.40 20.04 2.75
N SER A 245 8.09 20.59 3.74
CA SER A 245 9.44 21.13 3.59
C SER A 245 10.45 20.09 3.07
N ILE A 246 10.26 18.82 3.42
CA ILE A 246 11.13 17.72 3.01
C ILE A 246 10.62 17.04 1.74
N MET A 247 9.30 16.90 1.60
CA MET A 247 8.70 16.21 0.45
C MET A 247 8.73 17.04 -0.84
N VAL A 248 8.45 18.34 -0.75
CA VAL A 248 8.32 19.23 -1.92
C VAL A 248 9.61 19.33 -2.74
N PRO A 249 10.82 19.48 -2.16
CA PRO A 249 12.05 19.48 -2.93
C PRO A 249 12.26 18.21 -3.78
N LEU A 250 11.94 17.03 -3.23
CA LEU A 250 11.98 15.78 -3.98
C LEU A 250 10.96 15.78 -5.12
N LEU A 251 9.72 16.15 -4.83
CA LEU A 251 8.61 16.09 -5.80
C LEU A 251 8.81 17.10 -6.93
N ALA A 252 9.32 18.30 -6.63
CA ALA A 252 9.68 19.29 -7.63
C ALA A 252 10.76 18.76 -8.59
N ARG A 253 11.78 18.05 -8.08
CA ARG A 253 12.78 17.36 -8.91
C ARG A 253 12.16 16.22 -9.72
N GLY A 254 11.28 15.42 -9.12
CA GLY A 254 10.55 14.34 -9.81
C GLY A 254 9.64 14.83 -10.94
N LEU A 255 9.02 16.00 -10.80
CA LEU A 255 8.25 16.63 -11.88
C LEU A 255 9.14 17.10 -13.04
N ALA A 256 10.39 17.47 -12.76
CA ALA A 256 11.36 17.93 -13.74
C ALA A 256 12.16 16.79 -14.40
N GLU A 257 11.94 15.53 -14.01
CA GLU A 257 12.67 14.39 -14.56
C GLU A 257 12.35 14.09 -16.03
N ARG A 258 13.17 13.29 -16.69
CA ARG A 258 13.00 12.95 -18.12
C ARG A 258 11.93 11.89 -18.35
N GLU A 259 11.82 10.92 -17.46
CA GLU A 259 10.95 9.76 -17.65
C GLU A 259 9.49 10.07 -17.28
N THR A 260 8.55 9.79 -18.19
CA THR A 260 7.11 10.05 -18.01
C THR A 260 6.53 9.30 -16.81
N SER A 261 7.03 8.09 -16.52
CA SER A 261 6.59 7.27 -15.39
C SER A 261 6.86 7.97 -14.05
N ILE A 262 8.04 8.61 -13.90
CA ILE A 262 8.46 9.35 -12.72
C ILE A 262 7.64 10.63 -12.56
N LYS A 263 7.45 11.39 -13.64
CA LYS A 263 6.60 12.58 -13.64
C LYS A 263 5.19 12.26 -13.18
N ARG A 264 4.61 11.16 -13.68
CA ARG A 264 3.30 10.65 -13.28
C ARG A 264 3.29 10.32 -11.80
N LYS A 265 4.25 9.52 -11.31
CA LYS A 265 4.33 9.16 -9.88
C LYS A 265 4.50 10.37 -8.96
N ALA A 266 5.33 11.33 -9.34
CA ALA A 266 5.47 12.59 -8.60
C ALA A 266 4.12 13.33 -8.52
N ALA A 267 3.36 13.39 -9.62
CA ALA A 267 2.02 13.97 -9.61
C ALA A 267 1.02 13.19 -8.73
N VAL A 268 1.07 11.84 -8.71
CA VAL A 268 0.25 11.01 -7.80
C VAL A 268 0.56 11.34 -6.34
N ILE A 269 1.85 11.42 -5.97
CA ILE A 269 2.25 11.72 -4.59
C ILE A 269 1.80 13.13 -4.21
N ILE A 270 1.98 14.12 -5.09
CA ILE A 270 1.49 15.50 -4.85
C ILE A 270 -0.04 15.50 -4.65
N ASP A 271 -0.79 14.81 -5.52
CA ASP A 271 -2.25 14.75 -5.43
C ASP A 271 -2.70 14.14 -4.09
N ASN A 272 -2.09 13.03 -3.67
CA ASN A 272 -2.49 12.33 -2.45
C ASN A 272 -2.07 13.07 -1.18
N MET A 273 -0.85 13.59 -1.15
CA MET A 273 -0.33 14.34 -0.01
C MET A 273 -1.09 15.66 0.16
N CYS A 274 -1.26 16.46 -0.90
CA CYS A 274 -1.90 17.77 -0.77
C CYS A 274 -3.39 17.69 -0.42
N LYS A 275 -4.10 16.57 -0.69
CA LYS A 275 -5.49 16.38 -0.23
C LYS A 275 -5.64 16.40 1.29
N LEU A 276 -4.57 16.10 2.01
CA LEU A 276 -4.53 16.01 3.47
C LEU A 276 -4.01 17.30 4.12
N VAL A 277 -3.78 18.35 3.33
CA VAL A 277 -3.48 19.67 3.86
C VAL A 277 -4.80 20.35 4.22
N GLU A 278 -4.94 20.69 5.50
CA GLU A 278 -6.17 21.25 6.05
C GLU A 278 -6.27 22.76 5.86
N ASP A 279 -5.15 23.43 6.09
CA ASP A 279 -5.03 24.88 6.00
C ASP A 279 -4.35 25.26 4.68
N PRO A 280 -5.02 26.03 3.78
CA PRO A 280 -4.40 26.56 2.57
C PRO A 280 -3.08 27.30 2.83
N GLN A 281 -2.91 27.87 4.02
CA GLN A 281 -1.72 28.60 4.44
C GLN A 281 -0.48 27.70 4.55
N VAL A 282 -0.67 26.42 4.85
CA VAL A 282 0.42 25.44 4.98
C VAL A 282 1.05 25.12 3.62
N VAL A 283 0.24 24.99 2.56
CA VAL A 283 0.74 24.69 1.21
C VAL A 283 1.20 25.93 0.44
N ALA A 284 0.70 27.12 0.80
CA ALA A 284 0.92 28.36 0.07
C ALA A 284 2.41 28.65 -0.27
N PRO A 285 3.38 28.52 0.67
CA PRO A 285 4.80 28.76 0.38
C PRO A 285 5.39 27.81 -0.67
N PHE A 286 4.78 26.64 -0.87
CA PHE A 286 5.28 25.57 -1.73
C PHE A 286 4.62 25.56 -3.12
N LEU A 287 3.52 26.30 -3.31
CA LEU A 287 2.77 26.34 -4.58
C LEU A 287 3.64 26.78 -5.76
N SER A 288 4.53 27.75 -5.54
CA SER A 288 5.45 28.28 -6.56
C SER A 288 6.43 27.22 -7.08
N LYS A 289 6.75 26.19 -6.28
CA LYS A 289 7.66 25.10 -6.65
C LYS A 289 6.96 23.96 -7.41
N LEU A 290 5.66 23.76 -7.19
CA LEU A 290 4.92 22.62 -7.75
C LEU A 290 4.07 22.99 -8.98
N LEU A 291 3.37 24.13 -8.95
CA LEU A 291 2.45 24.55 -10.02
C LEU A 291 3.11 24.63 -11.41
N PRO A 292 4.30 25.25 -11.57
CA PRO A 292 4.94 25.33 -12.89
C PRO A 292 5.28 23.95 -13.47
N GLY A 293 5.78 23.03 -12.63
CA GLY A 293 6.12 21.67 -13.04
C GLY A 293 4.91 20.87 -13.51
N LEU A 294 3.80 20.94 -12.76
CA LEU A 294 2.55 20.28 -13.14
C LEU A 294 1.96 20.85 -14.44
N LYS A 295 1.93 22.18 -14.59
CA LYS A 295 1.46 22.83 -15.83
C LYS A 295 2.28 22.40 -17.05
N ASN A 296 3.60 22.43 -16.93
CA ASN A 296 4.50 22.03 -18.00
C ASN A 296 4.26 20.56 -18.38
N ASN A 297 4.15 19.67 -17.39
CA ASN A 297 3.92 18.25 -17.62
C ASN A 297 2.55 17.97 -18.28
N PHE A 298 1.49 18.67 -17.88
CA PHE A 298 0.16 18.51 -18.50
C PHE A 298 0.14 18.90 -19.99
N ALA A 299 0.96 19.89 -20.37
CA ALA A 299 1.09 20.36 -21.75
C ALA A 299 2.06 19.52 -22.60
N THR A 300 3.09 18.93 -22.01
CA THR A 300 4.20 18.28 -22.74
C THR A 300 4.13 16.76 -22.80
N ILE A 301 3.51 16.10 -21.82
CA ILE A 301 3.39 14.64 -21.80
C ILE A 301 2.42 14.19 -22.90
N ALA A 302 2.80 13.18 -23.70
CA ALA A 302 1.95 12.63 -24.75
C ALA A 302 0.94 11.60 -24.22
N ASP A 303 1.34 10.80 -23.22
CA ASP A 303 0.53 9.74 -22.62
C ASP A 303 -0.75 10.32 -21.95
N PRO A 304 -1.96 9.92 -22.38
CA PRO A 304 -3.21 10.49 -21.88
C PRO A 304 -3.43 10.21 -20.38
N GLU A 305 -3.01 9.04 -19.89
CA GLU A 305 -3.15 8.68 -18.48
C GLU A 305 -2.31 9.60 -17.59
N ALA A 306 -1.01 9.73 -17.89
CA ALA A 306 -0.12 10.61 -17.13
C ALA A 306 -0.56 12.08 -17.18
N ARG A 307 -1.17 12.54 -18.27
CA ARG A 307 -1.79 13.88 -18.34
C ARG A 307 -3.00 14.00 -17.41
N GLU A 308 -3.88 13.01 -17.36
CA GLU A 308 -5.04 13.03 -16.48
C GLU A 308 -4.63 13.09 -15.00
N VAL A 309 -3.65 12.28 -14.61
CA VAL A 309 -3.07 12.30 -13.26
C VAL A 309 -2.47 13.67 -12.93
N THR A 310 -1.70 14.24 -13.86
CA THR A 310 -1.10 15.58 -13.69
C THR A 310 -2.18 16.65 -13.53
N LEU A 311 -3.27 16.56 -14.30
CA LEU A 311 -4.41 17.48 -14.20
C LEU A 311 -5.13 17.34 -12.86
N ARG A 312 -5.30 16.11 -12.37
CA ARG A 312 -5.92 15.83 -11.06
C ARG A 312 -5.11 16.47 -9.94
N ALA A 313 -3.79 16.24 -9.92
CA ALA A 313 -2.86 16.88 -8.98
C ALA A 313 -2.93 18.41 -9.06
N LEU A 314 -2.95 18.98 -10.27
CA LEU A 314 -3.06 20.42 -10.48
C LEU A 314 -4.38 20.99 -9.91
N LYS A 315 -5.51 20.31 -10.12
CA LYS A 315 -6.82 20.71 -9.58
C LYS A 315 -6.84 20.62 -8.05
N THR A 316 -6.30 19.54 -7.49
CA THR A 316 -6.17 19.38 -6.03
C THR A 316 -5.36 20.52 -5.44
N LEU A 317 -4.19 20.82 -6.03
CA LEU A 317 -3.30 21.85 -5.53
C LEU A 317 -3.94 23.25 -5.60
N ARG A 318 -4.70 23.54 -6.67
CA ARG A 318 -5.48 24.79 -6.77
C ARG A 318 -6.59 24.88 -5.71
N ARG A 319 -7.31 23.79 -5.48
CA ARG A 319 -8.40 23.75 -4.47
C ARG A 319 -7.85 23.90 -3.06
N VAL A 320 -6.85 23.11 -2.71
CA VAL A 320 -6.25 23.06 -1.37
C VAL A 320 -5.52 24.36 -1.09
N GLY A 321 -4.73 24.85 -2.05
CA GLY A 321 -4.05 26.13 -1.94
C GLY A 321 -4.96 27.33 -2.21
N ASN A 322 -6.29 27.18 -2.24
CA ASN A 322 -7.27 28.23 -2.51
C ASN A 322 -6.84 29.25 -3.59
N VAL A 323 -6.30 28.73 -4.69
CA VAL A 323 -5.66 29.54 -5.73
C VAL A 323 -6.74 30.20 -6.59
N GLY A 324 -6.60 31.50 -6.84
CA GLY A 324 -7.55 32.27 -7.64
C GLY A 324 -7.58 31.88 -9.13
N ALA A 325 -8.54 32.42 -9.87
CA ALA A 325 -8.83 32.05 -11.26
C ALA A 325 -7.62 32.23 -12.22
N ASP A 326 -6.70 33.15 -11.93
CA ASP A 326 -5.50 33.45 -12.72
C ASP A 326 -4.22 32.76 -12.22
N ASP A 327 -4.36 31.70 -11.41
CA ASP A 327 -3.26 31.11 -10.63
C ASP A 327 -2.60 32.11 -9.65
N SER A 328 -3.35 33.15 -9.23
CA SER A 328 -2.96 34.04 -8.15
C SER A 328 -2.96 33.25 -6.84
N LEU A 329 -1.80 33.16 -6.20
CA LEU A 329 -1.65 32.51 -4.91
C LEU A 329 -2.50 33.24 -3.86
N PRO A 330 -3.15 32.55 -2.91
CA PRO A 330 -3.85 33.20 -1.82
C PRO A 330 -2.86 34.03 -1.01
N GLU A 331 -3.34 35.13 -0.42
CA GLU A 331 -2.53 35.92 0.50
C GLU A 331 -2.24 35.06 1.74
N VAL A 332 -0.95 34.95 2.08
CA VAL A 332 -0.54 34.14 3.22
C VAL A 332 -1.00 34.85 4.50
N SER A 333 -1.54 34.11 5.47
CA SER A 333 -1.94 34.70 6.75
C SER A 333 -0.70 35.24 7.44
N HIS A 334 -0.71 36.54 7.67
CA HIS A 334 0.35 37.24 8.38
C HIS A 334 0.11 37.26 9.90
N ALA A 335 -0.87 36.49 10.42
CA ALA A 335 -1.24 36.51 11.83
C ALA A 335 -0.06 36.17 12.75
N GLY A 336 0.73 35.16 12.36
CA GLY A 336 1.93 34.75 13.08
C GLY A 336 3.16 35.60 12.77
N ASP A 337 3.13 36.58 11.86
CA ASP A 337 4.36 37.30 11.51
C ASP A 337 4.80 38.27 12.61
N ILE A 338 6.11 38.36 12.85
CA ILE A 338 6.69 39.28 13.84
C ILE A 338 6.28 40.72 13.52
N SER A 339 6.20 41.10 12.24
CA SER A 339 5.76 42.44 11.81
C SER A 339 4.32 42.75 12.24
N THR A 340 3.42 41.78 12.15
CA THR A 340 2.01 41.92 12.54
C THR A 340 1.88 42.06 14.05
N THR A 341 2.47 41.12 14.82
CA THR A 341 2.41 41.17 16.27
C THR A 341 3.14 42.39 16.84
N ARG A 342 4.24 42.82 16.21
CA ARG A 342 4.94 44.08 16.53
C ARG A 342 4.03 45.29 16.31
N GLY A 343 3.30 45.32 15.20
CA GLY A 343 2.34 46.39 14.89
C GLY A 343 1.21 46.48 15.91
N VAL A 344 0.66 45.33 16.34
CA VAL A 344 -0.35 45.28 17.41
C VAL A 344 0.23 45.78 18.73
N LEU A 345 1.42 45.31 19.12
CA LEU A 345 2.09 45.74 20.35
C LEU A 345 2.38 47.24 20.35
N ASP A 346 2.93 47.80 19.26
CA ASP A 346 3.20 49.23 19.16
C ASP A 346 1.92 50.08 19.21
N SER A 347 0.80 49.55 18.69
CA SER A 347 -0.50 50.23 18.78
C SER A 347 -1.01 50.33 20.22
N LEU A 348 -0.77 49.31 21.06
CA LEU A 348 -1.13 49.29 22.48
C LEU A 348 -0.20 50.14 23.34
N LEU A 349 1.06 50.27 22.93
CA LEU A 349 2.08 51.06 23.63
C LEU A 349 2.19 52.51 23.16
N LYS A 350 1.40 52.94 22.16
CA LYS A 350 1.50 54.28 21.53
C LYS A 350 1.42 55.45 22.51
N ASP A 351 0.63 55.30 23.58
CA ASP A 351 0.38 56.35 24.57
C ASP A 351 1.42 56.33 25.71
N LYS A 352 2.40 55.42 25.65
CA LYS A 352 3.44 55.22 26.65
C LYS A 352 4.78 55.73 26.15
N LYS A 353 5.50 56.46 27.01
CA LYS A 353 6.86 56.94 26.73
C LYS A 353 7.86 55.84 27.05
N ILE A 354 8.12 54.96 26.09
CA ILE A 354 9.12 53.90 26.20
C ILE A 354 10.42 54.37 25.57
N ASP A 355 11.53 54.25 26.31
CA ASP A 355 12.85 54.60 25.81
C ASP A 355 13.30 53.66 24.69
N SER A 356 14.04 54.21 23.72
CA SER A 356 14.65 53.49 22.60
C SER A 356 15.49 52.26 22.99
N ARG A 357 16.09 52.24 24.18
CA ARG A 357 16.88 51.09 24.66
C ARG A 357 16.06 49.80 24.75
N PHE A 358 14.75 49.90 25.00
CA PHE A 358 13.85 48.76 25.12
C PHE A 358 13.30 48.25 23.76
N GLU A 359 13.68 48.85 22.64
CA GLU A 359 13.20 48.46 21.30
C GLU A 359 13.45 46.98 21.00
N HIS A 360 14.59 46.46 21.45
CA HIS A 360 14.98 45.05 21.28
C HIS A 360 14.09 44.11 22.11
N VAL A 361 13.72 44.53 23.34
CA VAL A 361 12.82 43.77 24.21
C VAL A 361 11.41 43.74 23.60
N LYS A 362 10.96 44.85 23.02
CA LYS A 362 9.69 44.91 22.28
C LYS A 362 9.68 43.99 21.05
N HIS A 363 10.79 43.92 20.31
CA HIS A 363 10.93 42.97 19.20
C HIS A 363 10.91 41.51 19.71
N TYR A 364 11.54 41.24 20.85
CA TYR A 364 11.52 39.92 21.49
C TYR A 364 10.10 39.48 21.88
N ILE A 365 9.36 40.37 22.56
CA ILE A 365 7.95 40.18 22.94
C ILE A 365 7.09 39.88 21.71
N ALA A 366 7.25 40.67 20.63
CA ALA A 366 6.51 40.46 19.39
C ALA A 366 6.83 39.11 18.74
N GLY A 367 8.11 38.70 18.74
CA GLY A 367 8.54 37.40 18.24
C GLY A 367 7.98 36.22 19.02
N MET A 368 7.95 36.31 20.35
CA MET A 368 7.34 35.29 21.20
C MET A 368 5.83 35.20 20.99
N ALA A 369 5.14 36.33 20.92
CA ALA A 369 3.70 36.36 20.64
C ALA A 369 3.38 35.77 19.26
N ALA A 370 4.21 36.05 18.26
CA ALA A 370 4.11 35.49 16.91
C ALA A 370 4.23 33.96 16.91
N ASP A 371 5.13 33.41 17.72
CA ASP A 371 5.32 31.96 17.87
C ASP A 371 4.13 31.31 18.59
N LEU A 372 3.60 31.92 19.66
CA LEU A 372 2.38 31.47 20.35
C LEU A 372 1.16 31.39 19.41
N ILE A 373 1.03 32.34 18.48
CA ILE A 373 -0.05 32.32 17.47
C ILE A 373 0.13 31.14 16.50
N ASP A 374 1.37 30.90 16.04
CA ASP A 374 1.67 29.78 15.15
C ASP A 374 1.41 28.43 15.83
N GLU A 375 1.73 28.31 17.12
CA GLU A 375 1.40 27.13 17.96
C GLU A 375 -0.08 27.03 18.35
N ARG A 376 -0.90 28.03 18.03
CA ARG A 376 -2.32 28.14 18.45
C ARG A 376 -2.51 28.15 19.97
N ILE A 377 -1.52 28.66 20.71
CA ILE A 377 -1.62 28.89 22.16
C ILE A 377 -2.31 30.24 22.37
N ILE A 378 -3.63 30.18 22.61
CA ILE A 378 -4.50 31.36 22.69
C ILE A 378 -4.94 31.69 24.12
N ASP A 379 -4.61 30.87 25.12
CA ASP A 379 -5.07 31.05 26.48
C ASP A 379 -4.31 32.19 27.21
N GLN A 380 -5.00 32.84 28.15
CA GLN A 380 -4.44 33.99 28.88
C GLN A 380 -3.24 33.60 29.74
N GLN A 381 -3.28 32.42 30.37
CA GLN A 381 -2.26 32.02 31.33
C GLN A 381 -0.92 31.76 30.63
N ALA A 382 -0.91 31.13 29.47
CA ALA A 382 0.30 30.90 28.69
C ALA A 382 0.95 32.23 28.26
N TRP A 383 0.17 33.20 27.79
CA TRP A 383 0.68 34.52 27.44
C TRP A 383 1.28 35.26 28.65
N PHE A 384 0.67 35.11 29.83
CA PHE A 384 1.26 35.63 31.07
C PHE A 384 2.51 34.87 31.51
N THR A 385 2.59 33.56 31.29
CA THR A 385 3.79 32.80 31.63
C THR A 385 4.97 33.19 30.73
N HIS A 386 4.75 33.33 29.43
CA HIS A 386 5.83 33.51 28.46
C HIS A 386 6.15 34.98 28.17
N VAL A 387 5.15 35.87 28.07
CA VAL A 387 5.37 37.23 27.53
C VAL A 387 5.45 38.28 28.64
N LEU A 388 4.61 38.17 29.69
CA LEU A 388 4.57 39.13 30.79
C LEU A 388 5.93 39.40 31.45
N PRO A 389 6.82 38.40 31.70
CA PRO A 389 8.10 38.66 32.35
C PRO A 389 9.03 39.61 31.57
N TYR A 390 8.87 39.70 30.25
CA TYR A 390 9.64 40.62 29.41
C TYR A 390 8.98 42.00 29.34
N ALA A 391 7.65 42.07 29.44
CA ALA A 391 6.92 43.34 29.49
C ALA A 391 7.18 44.10 30.80
N THR A 392 7.36 43.38 31.91
CA THR A 392 7.68 43.98 33.22
C THR A 392 9.07 44.62 33.27
N VAL A 393 9.93 44.39 32.27
CA VAL A 393 11.24 45.04 32.14
C VAL A 393 11.12 46.54 31.93
N PHE A 394 10.01 47.04 31.36
CA PHE A 394 9.82 48.49 31.12
C PHE A 394 8.42 48.99 31.51
N LEU A 395 7.55 48.11 32.04
CA LEU A 395 6.20 48.44 32.53
C LEU A 395 6.01 47.92 33.96
N HIS A 396 5.13 48.58 34.72
CA HIS A 396 4.69 48.05 36.01
C HIS A 396 3.79 46.83 35.84
N GLU A 397 3.87 45.86 36.76
CA GLU A 397 3.23 44.53 36.62
C GLU A 397 1.73 44.59 36.33
N ARG A 398 0.98 45.45 37.04
CA ARG A 398 -0.46 45.61 36.83
C ARG A 398 -0.78 46.05 35.41
N GLU A 399 -0.05 47.06 34.94
CA GLU A 399 -0.22 47.62 33.61
C GLU A 399 0.21 46.63 32.52
N ALA A 400 1.32 45.92 32.76
CA ALA A 400 1.81 44.89 31.86
C ALA A 400 0.77 43.76 31.67
N LYS A 401 0.10 43.32 32.75
CA LYS A 401 -0.98 42.31 32.65
C LYS A 401 -2.15 42.77 31.80
N GLU A 402 -2.60 44.02 31.98
CA GLU A 402 -3.70 44.61 31.21
C GLU A 402 -3.33 44.68 29.72
N ILE A 403 -2.14 45.21 29.40
CA ILE A 403 -1.67 45.34 28.00
C ILE A 403 -1.43 43.97 27.34
N ILE A 404 -0.87 42.99 28.05
CA ILE A 404 -0.60 41.66 27.47
C ILE A 404 -1.90 40.88 27.21
N ASP A 405 -2.93 41.04 28.05
CA ASP A 405 -4.23 40.39 27.75
C ASP A 405 -4.92 41.01 26.53
N ASP A 406 -4.85 42.34 26.38
CA ASP A 406 -5.37 43.02 25.20
C ASP A 406 -4.54 42.70 23.95
N PHE A 407 -3.22 42.59 24.10
CA PHE A 407 -2.32 42.14 23.03
C PHE A 407 -2.69 40.73 22.56
N ARG A 408 -2.90 39.79 23.49
CA ARG A 408 -3.37 38.44 23.18
C ARG A 408 -4.68 38.47 22.41
N LYS A 409 -5.71 39.17 22.89
CA LYS A 409 -7.03 39.23 22.23
C LYS A 409 -6.91 39.71 20.77
N LEU A 410 -6.23 40.85 20.57
CA LEU A 410 -6.05 41.45 19.25
C LEU A 410 -5.19 40.57 18.32
N ALA A 411 -4.20 39.87 18.89
CA ALA A 411 -3.36 38.96 18.13
C ALA A 411 -4.11 37.69 17.71
N VAL A 412 -4.90 37.10 18.63
CA VAL A 412 -5.72 35.90 18.42
C VAL A 412 -6.86 36.15 17.42
N ASP A 413 -7.45 37.35 17.41
CA ASP A 413 -8.48 37.72 16.43
C ASP A 413 -7.99 37.67 14.97
N ASN A 414 -6.66 37.65 14.74
CA ASN A 414 -6.10 37.47 13.40
C ASN A 414 -6.04 35.99 12.96
N ILE A 415 -6.34 35.02 13.83
CA ILE A 415 -6.31 33.59 13.49
C ILE A 415 -7.51 33.25 12.59
N PRO A 416 -7.30 32.61 11.43
CA PRO A 416 -8.40 32.21 10.54
C PRO A 416 -9.30 31.14 11.17
N VAL A 417 -10.62 31.29 11.02
CA VAL A 417 -11.64 30.39 11.60
C VAL A 417 -11.77 29.11 10.78
N GLY A 418 -11.59 27.94 11.43
CA GLY A 418 -11.86 26.61 10.85
C GLY A 418 -13.30 26.12 11.08
N PRO A 419 -13.78 25.12 10.31
CA PRO A 419 -15.12 24.56 10.49
C PRO A 419 -15.19 23.52 11.63
N ASN A 420 -16.07 23.70 12.62
CA ASN A 420 -16.41 22.71 13.66
C ASN A 420 -17.78 22.04 13.38
N PHE A 421 -17.95 20.79 13.83
CA PHE A 421 -19.23 20.06 13.87
C PHE A 421 -19.57 19.64 15.31
N ASP A 422 -20.86 19.73 15.69
CA ASP A 422 -21.39 19.44 17.04
C ASP A 422 -21.55 17.94 17.35
N ASP A 423 -21.22 17.55 18.58
CA ASP A 423 -21.33 16.20 19.16
C ASP A 423 -22.75 15.89 19.68
N GLU A 424 -23.32 14.72 19.36
CA GLU A 424 -24.50 14.17 20.06
C GLU A 424 -24.11 13.42 21.35
N GLU A 425 -24.88 13.63 22.42
CA GLU A 425 -24.70 12.98 23.74
C GLU A 425 -25.11 11.49 23.73
N ASP A 426 -24.13 10.58 23.65
CA ASP A 426 -24.32 9.12 23.77
C ASP A 426 -23.90 8.64 25.20
N GLU A 427 -24.76 7.88 25.89
CA GLU A 427 -24.53 7.36 27.25
C GLU A 427 -23.45 6.25 27.32
N GLY A 428 -22.46 6.42 28.21
CA GLY A 428 -21.43 5.44 28.56
C GLY A 428 -20.00 6.02 28.56
N GLU A 429 -19.05 5.31 29.17
CA GLU A 429 -17.61 5.66 29.13
C GLU A 429 -17.06 5.52 27.70
N ASP A 430 -16.36 6.55 27.23
CA ASP A 430 -15.64 6.51 25.95
C ASP A 430 -14.35 5.71 26.10
N LEU A 431 -14.20 4.69 25.26
CA LEU A 431 -12.90 4.02 25.07
C LEU A 431 -12.01 4.86 24.16
N CYS A 432 -12.58 5.53 23.15
CA CYS A 432 -11.86 6.47 22.30
C CYS A 432 -12.81 7.53 21.72
N ASN A 433 -12.26 8.70 21.42
CA ASN A 433 -12.92 9.75 20.65
C ASN A 433 -11.88 10.43 19.77
N CYS A 434 -11.80 9.99 18.51
CA CYS A 434 -10.70 10.34 17.62
C CYS A 434 -11.25 10.97 16.34
N GLU A 435 -10.62 12.04 15.87
CA GLU A 435 -10.78 12.54 14.50
C GLU A 435 -9.50 12.25 13.72
N PHE A 436 -9.62 11.55 12.60
CA PHE A 436 -8.47 11.08 11.84
C PHE A 436 -8.79 10.90 10.35
N SER A 437 -7.74 10.78 9.54
CA SER A 437 -7.82 10.34 8.15
C SER A 437 -7.19 8.96 8.03
N LEU A 438 -7.62 8.17 7.04
CA LEU A 438 -7.07 6.84 6.78
C LEU A 438 -6.82 6.63 5.30
N ALA A 439 -5.66 6.08 4.95
CA ALA A 439 -5.30 5.71 3.59
C ALA A 439 -4.64 4.35 3.53
N TYR A 440 -4.79 3.65 2.39
CA TYR A 440 -4.11 2.39 2.06
C TYR A 440 -3.52 2.42 0.65
N GLY A 441 -2.24 2.04 0.48
CA GLY A 441 -1.40 2.50 -0.62
C GLY A 441 -1.57 3.99 -0.97
N ALA A 442 -1.64 4.30 -2.27
CA ALA A 442 -1.93 5.65 -2.78
C ALA A 442 -3.42 6.06 -2.67
N LYS A 443 -4.28 5.32 -1.95
CA LYS A 443 -5.74 5.53 -1.93
C LYS A 443 -6.21 6.01 -0.56
N ILE A 444 -6.79 7.20 -0.51
CA ILE A 444 -7.50 7.71 0.67
C ILE A 444 -8.77 6.87 0.86
N LEU A 445 -8.94 6.31 2.06
CA LEU A 445 -10.08 5.50 2.47
C LEU A 445 -11.05 6.30 3.36
N LEU A 446 -10.50 7.11 4.26
CA LEU A 446 -11.21 8.00 5.16
C LEU A 446 -10.53 9.36 5.18
N ASN A 447 -11.31 10.43 5.25
CA ASN A 447 -10.81 11.80 5.26
C ASN A 447 -11.53 12.58 6.36
N LYS A 448 -10.81 13.01 7.41
CA LYS A 448 -11.34 13.73 8.59
C LYS A 448 -12.60 13.09 9.16
N THR A 449 -12.55 11.80 9.42
CA THR A 449 -13.68 11.08 10.01
C THR A 449 -13.52 11.01 11.50
N GLN A 450 -14.66 10.98 12.21
CA GLN A 450 -14.68 10.72 13.63
C GLN A 450 -14.96 9.24 13.89
N LEU A 451 -14.29 8.69 14.90
CA LEU A 451 -14.55 7.37 15.46
C LEU A 451 -14.64 7.49 16.97
N ARG A 452 -15.83 7.19 17.49
CA ARG A 452 -16.12 7.18 18.92
C ARG A 452 -16.66 5.83 19.35
N LEU A 453 -15.93 5.17 20.24
CA LEU A 453 -16.26 3.83 20.74
C LEU A 453 -16.56 3.91 22.24
N LYS A 454 -17.60 3.20 22.67
CA LYS A 454 -18.04 3.12 24.07
C LYS A 454 -17.68 1.75 24.64
N ARG A 455 -17.43 1.70 25.95
CA ARG A 455 -17.15 0.46 26.67
C ARG A 455 -18.37 -0.49 26.65
N ALA A 456 -18.10 -1.78 26.54
CA ALA A 456 -19.08 -2.88 26.50
C ALA A 456 -20.15 -2.78 25.38
N ARG A 457 -19.82 -2.12 24.25
CA ARG A 457 -20.71 -2.03 23.08
C ARG A 457 -20.20 -2.86 21.90
N ARG A 458 -21.12 -3.30 21.05
CA ARG A 458 -20.81 -4.16 19.90
C ARG A 458 -21.10 -3.42 18.59
N TYR A 459 -20.08 -3.24 17.79
CA TYR A 459 -20.09 -2.46 16.56
C TYR A 459 -19.94 -3.37 15.35
N GLY A 460 -20.82 -3.24 14.36
CA GLY A 460 -20.65 -3.80 13.03
C GLY A 460 -20.02 -2.77 12.11
N LEU A 461 -18.87 -3.08 11.51
CA LEU A 461 -18.22 -2.21 10.54
C LEU A 461 -18.66 -2.60 9.12
N CYS A 462 -19.52 -1.78 8.54
CA CYS A 462 -20.14 -2.00 7.24
C CYS A 462 -19.61 -1.00 6.21
N GLY A 463 -19.55 -1.41 4.95
CA GLY A 463 -19.11 -0.57 3.84
C GLY A 463 -18.89 -1.40 2.58
N PRO A 464 -18.81 -0.78 1.40
CA PRO A 464 -18.52 -1.50 0.17
C PRO A 464 -17.13 -2.15 0.22
N ASN A 465 -16.88 -3.15 -0.64
CA ASN A 465 -15.57 -3.81 -0.68
C ASN A 465 -14.50 -2.88 -1.27
N GLY A 466 -13.32 -2.87 -0.66
CA GLY A 466 -12.28 -1.90 -0.98
C GLY A 466 -12.51 -0.49 -0.41
N ALA A 467 -13.50 -0.30 0.48
CA ALA A 467 -13.71 0.93 1.24
C ALA A 467 -12.67 1.14 2.34
N GLY A 468 -12.04 0.06 2.86
CA GLY A 468 -11.01 0.16 3.89
C GLY A 468 -11.28 -0.55 5.21
N LYS A 469 -12.32 -1.41 5.31
CA LYS A 469 -12.76 -2.07 6.55
C LYS A 469 -11.61 -2.76 7.32
N SER A 470 -10.94 -3.75 6.72
CA SER A 470 -9.80 -4.45 7.34
C SER A 470 -8.60 -3.54 7.56
N THR A 471 -8.39 -2.54 6.69
CA THR A 471 -7.31 -1.54 6.90
C THR A 471 -7.56 -0.73 8.16
N LEU A 472 -8.79 -0.28 8.39
CA LEU A 472 -9.16 0.44 9.61
C LEU A 472 -8.95 -0.43 10.85
N MET A 473 -9.34 -1.70 10.81
CA MET A 473 -9.11 -2.61 11.93
C MET A 473 -7.62 -2.82 12.22
N ARG A 474 -6.79 -3.01 11.18
CA ARG A 474 -5.33 -3.08 11.33
C ARG A 474 -4.74 -1.79 11.89
N ALA A 475 -5.21 -0.64 11.42
CA ALA A 475 -4.75 0.66 11.91
C ALA A 475 -5.07 0.86 13.39
N ILE A 476 -6.26 0.42 13.85
CA ILE A 476 -6.63 0.42 15.27
C ILE A 476 -5.71 -0.52 16.06
N ALA A 477 -5.53 -1.77 15.61
CA ALA A 477 -4.69 -2.75 16.28
C ALA A 477 -3.23 -2.30 16.45
N ASN A 478 -2.69 -1.63 15.42
CA ASN A 478 -1.30 -1.17 15.36
C ASN A 478 -1.07 0.22 15.97
N GLY A 479 -2.11 0.90 16.48
CA GLY A 479 -1.98 2.27 17.01
C GLY A 479 -1.57 3.30 15.95
N GLN A 480 -2.09 3.15 14.73
CA GLN A 480 -1.87 4.05 13.59
C GLN A 480 -3.00 5.06 13.39
N VAL A 481 -4.07 4.96 14.18
CA VAL A 481 -5.16 5.93 14.19
C VAL A 481 -4.78 7.06 15.13
N ASP A 482 -4.73 8.29 14.60
CA ASP A 482 -4.40 9.48 15.38
C ASP A 482 -5.44 9.72 16.49
N GLY A 483 -4.96 10.00 17.70
CA GLY A 483 -5.81 10.18 18.89
C GLY A 483 -6.39 8.89 19.47
N PHE A 484 -6.09 7.71 18.93
CA PHE A 484 -6.53 6.45 19.52
C PHE A 484 -5.68 6.10 20.77
N PRO A 485 -6.28 5.65 21.89
CA PRO A 485 -5.52 5.34 23.10
C PRO A 485 -4.45 4.27 22.87
N THR A 486 -3.41 4.31 23.70
CA THR A 486 -2.31 3.35 23.63
C THR A 486 -2.74 1.96 24.13
N GLN A 487 -1.96 0.92 23.82
CA GLN A 487 -2.24 -0.47 24.25
C GLN A 487 -2.22 -0.66 25.79
N ASP A 488 -1.64 0.29 26.53
CA ASP A 488 -1.63 0.31 27.99
C ASP A 488 -2.93 0.91 28.58
N GLU A 489 -3.57 1.84 27.85
CA GLU A 489 -4.83 2.49 28.25
C GLU A 489 -6.06 1.74 27.74
N CYS A 490 -6.00 1.24 26.50
CA CYS A 490 -7.07 0.47 25.87
C CYS A 490 -6.45 -0.67 25.05
N ARG A 491 -6.50 -1.89 25.59
CA ARG A 491 -5.87 -3.03 24.94
C ARG A 491 -6.74 -3.57 23.82
N THR A 492 -6.26 -3.47 22.58
CA THR A 492 -6.96 -3.98 21.40
C THR A 492 -6.30 -5.26 20.91
N VAL A 493 -7.12 -6.28 20.60
CA VAL A 493 -6.62 -7.56 20.08
C VAL A 493 -7.27 -7.86 18.75
N TYR A 494 -6.42 -8.01 17.71
CA TYR A 494 -6.86 -8.42 16.39
C TYR A 494 -6.92 -9.94 16.28
N VAL A 495 -8.11 -10.47 16.04
CA VAL A 495 -8.39 -11.90 15.96
C VAL A 495 -8.25 -12.32 14.50
N GLU A 496 -7.02 -12.66 14.08
CA GLU A 496 -6.72 -13.18 12.74
C GLU A 496 -6.78 -14.72 12.68
N HIS A 497 -7.12 -15.26 11.50
CA HIS A 497 -7.15 -16.70 11.21
C HIS A 497 -5.76 -17.27 10.84
N ASP A 498 -4.76 -16.40 10.68
CA ASP A 498 -3.43 -16.74 10.18
C ASP A 498 -2.53 -17.28 11.30
N ILE A 499 -2.75 -18.56 11.65
CA ILE A 499 -1.71 -19.35 12.31
C ILE A 499 -0.76 -19.81 11.20
N ASP A 500 0.38 -19.11 11.07
CA ASP A 500 1.42 -19.41 10.08
C ASP A 500 1.93 -20.86 10.19
N GLY A 501 2.27 -21.45 9.04
CA GLY A 501 2.85 -22.78 8.93
C GLY A 501 4.27 -22.92 9.52
N THR A 502 4.87 -21.82 10.00
CA THR A 502 6.19 -21.80 10.67
C THR A 502 6.20 -22.53 12.01
N HIS A 503 5.03 -22.75 12.62
CA HIS A 503 4.86 -23.45 13.91
C HIS A 503 4.09 -24.77 13.79
N SER A 504 4.16 -25.46 12.64
CA SER A 504 3.35 -26.66 12.34
C SER A 504 3.36 -27.74 13.42
N ASP A 505 4.48 -27.85 14.15
CA ASP A 505 4.74 -28.92 15.12
C ASP A 505 4.52 -28.48 16.58
N THR A 506 4.20 -27.20 16.82
CA THR A 506 4.01 -26.68 18.18
C THR A 506 2.64 -27.09 18.73
N SER A 507 2.58 -27.51 20.00
CA SER A 507 1.33 -27.84 20.68
C SER A 507 0.45 -26.61 20.87
N VAL A 508 -0.87 -26.80 21.00
CA VAL A 508 -1.82 -25.69 21.28
C VAL A 508 -1.45 -24.93 22.56
N LEU A 509 -1.07 -25.66 23.62
CA LEU A 509 -0.66 -25.05 24.88
C LEU A 509 0.62 -24.21 24.73
N ASP A 510 1.65 -24.76 24.11
CA ASP A 510 2.94 -24.07 23.96
C ASP A 510 2.83 -22.86 23.04
N PHE A 511 1.96 -22.93 22.03
CA PHE A 511 1.66 -21.82 21.15
C PHE A 511 1.04 -20.63 21.89
N VAL A 512 0.10 -20.89 22.80
CA VAL A 512 -0.49 -19.81 23.63
C VAL A 512 0.52 -19.30 24.65
N PHE A 513 1.31 -20.19 25.25
CA PHE A 513 2.34 -19.83 26.23
C PHE A 513 3.43 -18.92 25.66
N GLN A 514 3.85 -19.15 24.41
CA GLN A 514 4.79 -18.25 23.70
C GLN A 514 4.25 -16.83 23.51
N GLY A 515 2.94 -16.62 23.63
CA GLY A 515 2.30 -15.31 23.56
C GLY A 515 2.42 -14.46 24.83
N ASP A 516 3.10 -14.95 25.86
CA ASP A 516 3.31 -14.31 27.17
C ASP A 516 2.00 -13.85 27.85
N VAL A 517 1.03 -14.76 27.91
CA VAL A 517 -0.34 -14.50 28.41
C VAL A 517 -0.65 -15.17 29.75
N GLY A 518 0.39 -15.51 30.53
CA GLY A 518 0.27 -16.15 31.84
C GLY A 518 0.91 -17.55 31.92
N THR A 519 0.68 -18.25 33.03
CA THR A 519 1.24 -19.60 33.26
C THR A 519 0.47 -20.67 32.49
N LYS A 520 1.10 -21.82 32.22
CA LYS A 520 0.46 -22.93 31.49
C LYS A 520 -0.80 -23.44 32.18
N GLU A 521 -0.87 -23.35 33.51
CA GLU A 521 -2.04 -23.75 34.30
C GLU A 521 -3.24 -22.86 34.00
N VAL A 522 -3.05 -21.53 34.04
CA VAL A 522 -4.10 -20.53 33.73
C VAL A 522 -4.57 -20.67 32.28
N ILE A 523 -3.62 -20.88 31.36
CA ILE A 523 -3.92 -21.10 29.95
C ILE A 523 -4.76 -22.37 29.78
N THR A 524 -4.38 -23.48 30.41
CA THR A 524 -5.10 -24.76 30.33
C THR A 524 -6.51 -24.64 30.88
N GLU A 525 -6.69 -23.94 32.00
CA GLU A 525 -8.00 -23.68 32.59
C GLU A 525 -8.90 -22.89 31.65
N LYS A 526 -8.38 -21.80 31.05
CA LYS A 526 -9.13 -21.01 30.06
C LYS A 526 -9.42 -21.78 28.77
N LEU A 527 -8.51 -22.61 28.29
CA LEU A 527 -8.78 -23.46 27.13
C LEU A 527 -9.90 -24.48 27.43
N ARG A 528 -9.93 -25.06 28.63
CA ARG A 528 -11.03 -25.94 29.06
C ARG A 528 -12.37 -25.21 29.14
N GLU A 529 -12.39 -23.98 29.64
CA GLU A 529 -13.59 -23.12 29.66
C GLU A 529 -14.12 -22.85 28.25
N PHE A 530 -13.22 -22.71 27.26
CA PHE A 530 -13.55 -22.58 25.84
C PHE A 530 -13.91 -23.90 25.15
N GLY A 531 -13.89 -25.03 25.87
CA GLY A 531 -14.31 -26.34 25.40
C GLY A 531 -13.21 -27.20 24.79
N PHE A 532 -11.92 -26.84 24.92
CA PHE A 532 -10.81 -27.68 24.48
C PHE A 532 -10.64 -28.88 25.43
N SER A 533 -10.53 -30.09 24.85
CA SER A 533 -10.18 -31.29 25.61
C SER A 533 -8.68 -31.37 25.88
N ASP A 534 -8.26 -32.18 26.85
CA ASP A 534 -6.83 -32.35 27.16
C ASP A 534 -6.03 -32.92 25.98
N GLU A 535 -6.65 -33.74 25.13
CA GLU A 535 -6.03 -34.22 23.90
C GLU A 535 -5.80 -33.06 22.91
N MET A 536 -6.76 -32.15 22.80
CA MET A 536 -6.68 -30.98 21.92
C MET A 536 -5.70 -29.91 22.40
N ILE A 537 -5.47 -29.82 23.71
CA ILE A 537 -4.50 -28.89 24.28
C ILE A 537 -3.06 -29.34 23.97
N ASN A 538 -2.85 -30.64 23.84
CA ASN A 538 -1.53 -31.24 23.61
C ASN A 538 -1.22 -31.56 22.13
N MET A 539 -2.23 -31.57 21.25
CA MET A 539 -2.01 -31.81 19.82
C MET A 539 -1.35 -30.61 19.12
N PRO A 540 -0.72 -30.80 17.95
CA PRO A 540 -0.17 -29.71 17.15
C PRO A 540 -1.26 -28.75 16.65
N ILE A 541 -0.96 -27.45 16.60
CA ILE A 541 -1.88 -26.40 16.09
C ILE A 541 -2.31 -26.62 14.63
N SER A 542 -1.47 -27.28 13.84
CA SER A 542 -1.74 -27.63 12.43
C SER A 542 -2.91 -28.61 12.29
N SER A 543 -3.14 -29.43 13.31
CA SER A 543 -4.19 -30.44 13.33
C SER A 543 -5.56 -29.89 13.78
N LEU A 544 -5.63 -28.64 14.27
CA LEU A 544 -6.90 -28.01 14.63
C LEU A 544 -7.72 -27.65 13.39
N SER A 545 -9.02 -27.92 13.43
CA SER A 545 -9.96 -27.42 12.41
C SER A 545 -10.07 -25.89 12.48
N GLY A 546 -10.49 -25.24 11.38
CA GLY A 546 -10.67 -23.77 11.34
C GLY A 546 -11.52 -23.22 12.49
N GLY A 547 -12.64 -23.87 12.83
CA GLY A 547 -13.47 -23.45 13.96
C GLY A 547 -12.78 -23.53 15.32
N TRP A 548 -11.88 -24.50 15.51
CA TRP A 548 -11.08 -24.60 16.74
C TRP A 548 -9.94 -23.58 16.77
N LYS A 549 -9.37 -23.22 15.62
CA LYS A 549 -8.40 -22.12 15.52
C LYS A 549 -9.03 -20.77 15.89
N MET A 550 -10.27 -20.51 15.47
CA MET A 550 -11.00 -19.31 15.89
C MET A 550 -11.25 -19.28 17.40
N LYS A 551 -11.72 -20.40 17.99
CA LYS A 551 -11.86 -20.49 19.46
C LYS A 551 -10.55 -20.26 20.20
N LEU A 552 -9.44 -20.77 19.66
CA LEU A 552 -8.11 -20.56 20.22
C LEU A 552 -7.71 -19.08 20.17
N ALA A 553 -7.95 -18.39 19.05
CA ALA A 553 -7.66 -16.97 18.90
C ALA A 553 -8.48 -16.11 19.87
N LEU A 554 -9.77 -16.44 20.08
CA LEU A 554 -10.62 -15.80 21.08
C LEU A 554 -10.15 -16.06 22.52
N ALA A 555 -9.76 -17.30 22.84
CA ALA A 555 -9.20 -17.63 24.15
C ALA A 555 -7.92 -16.82 24.44
N ARG A 556 -7.06 -16.64 23.43
CA ARG A 556 -5.87 -15.77 23.53
C ARG A 556 -6.25 -14.31 23.76
N ALA A 557 -7.28 -13.79 23.11
CA ALA A 557 -7.73 -12.42 23.30
C ALA A 557 -8.21 -12.16 24.73
N VAL A 558 -8.91 -13.14 25.33
CA VAL A 558 -9.34 -13.09 26.74
C VAL A 558 -8.15 -13.15 27.68
N LEU A 559 -7.20 -14.06 27.45
CA LEU A 559 -5.99 -14.19 28.27
C LEU A 559 -5.13 -12.91 28.23
N LYS A 560 -5.22 -12.13 27.15
CA LYS A 560 -4.57 -10.82 27.03
C LYS A 560 -5.29 -9.68 27.76
N ASN A 561 -6.47 -9.92 28.35
CA ASN A 561 -7.34 -8.90 28.94
C ASN A 561 -7.66 -7.78 27.94
N ALA A 562 -8.18 -8.13 26.75
CA ALA A 562 -8.56 -7.15 25.74
C ALA A 562 -9.77 -6.31 26.18
N ASP A 563 -9.70 -4.99 25.98
CA ASP A 563 -10.84 -4.07 26.09
C ASP A 563 -11.66 -4.03 24.80
N ILE A 564 -11.01 -4.20 23.65
CA ILE A 564 -11.64 -4.23 22.31
C ILE A 564 -11.21 -5.47 21.54
N LEU A 565 -12.20 -6.27 21.12
CA LEU A 565 -12.04 -7.38 20.19
C LEU A 565 -12.26 -6.90 18.75
N LEU A 566 -11.25 -7.04 17.91
CA LEU A 566 -11.34 -6.75 16.48
C LEU A 566 -11.49 -8.07 15.72
N LEU A 567 -12.62 -8.27 15.06
CA LEU A 567 -13.04 -9.55 14.45
C LEU A 567 -13.25 -9.34 12.95
N ASP A 568 -12.36 -9.89 12.11
CA ASP A 568 -12.45 -9.82 10.65
C ASP A 568 -12.96 -11.15 10.09
N GLU A 569 -14.16 -11.13 9.52
CA GLU A 569 -14.87 -12.32 9.01
C GLU A 569 -14.81 -13.52 9.98
N PRO A 570 -15.32 -13.36 11.21
CA PRO A 570 -15.14 -14.35 12.26
C PRO A 570 -15.99 -15.60 12.04
N THR A 571 -16.87 -15.62 11.03
CA THR A 571 -17.70 -16.77 10.63
C THR A 571 -17.03 -17.67 9.59
N ASN A 572 -15.89 -17.26 9.02
CA ASN A 572 -15.18 -18.06 8.02
C ASN A 572 -14.67 -19.38 8.61
N HIS A 573 -14.76 -20.45 7.81
CA HIS A 573 -14.32 -21.81 8.19
C HIS A 573 -15.02 -22.41 9.43
N LEU A 574 -16.15 -21.85 9.86
CA LEU A 574 -16.97 -22.36 10.95
C LEU A 574 -18.23 -23.05 10.40
N ASP A 575 -18.62 -24.14 11.05
CA ASP A 575 -19.92 -24.74 10.86
C ASP A 575 -21.01 -23.96 11.62
N THR A 576 -22.26 -24.27 11.33
CA THR A 576 -23.42 -23.60 11.94
C THR A 576 -23.47 -23.72 13.47
N VAL A 577 -22.89 -24.79 14.04
CA VAL A 577 -22.84 -25.02 15.49
C VAL A 577 -21.87 -24.05 16.15
N ASN A 578 -20.67 -23.90 15.58
CA ASN A 578 -19.67 -23.01 16.14
C ASN A 578 -19.99 -21.52 15.91
N VAL A 579 -20.71 -21.18 14.83
CA VAL A 579 -21.26 -19.82 14.66
C VAL A 579 -22.25 -19.48 15.78
N ALA A 580 -23.17 -20.40 16.13
CA ALA A 580 -24.10 -20.18 17.23
C ALA A 580 -23.40 -20.00 18.59
N TRP A 581 -22.34 -20.78 18.83
CA TRP A 581 -21.49 -20.60 20.02
C TRP A 581 -20.83 -19.21 20.05
N LEU A 582 -20.30 -18.74 18.92
CA LEU A 582 -19.64 -17.45 18.81
C LEU A 582 -20.61 -16.29 19.09
N VAL A 583 -21.82 -16.35 18.54
CA VAL A 583 -22.89 -15.37 18.81
C VAL A 583 -23.19 -15.31 20.31
N ASN A 584 -23.35 -16.47 20.96
CA ASN A 584 -23.60 -16.52 22.40
C ASN A 584 -22.45 -15.90 23.19
N TYR A 585 -21.21 -16.27 22.86
CA TYR A 585 -20.01 -15.75 23.52
C TYR A 585 -19.89 -14.22 23.42
N LEU A 586 -20.03 -13.64 22.22
CA LEU A 586 -19.92 -12.19 22.02
C LEU A 586 -21.04 -11.41 22.73
N ASN A 587 -22.21 -12.02 22.91
CA ASN A 587 -23.31 -11.40 23.64
C ASN A 587 -23.10 -11.42 25.16
N THR A 588 -22.32 -12.37 25.69
CA THR A 588 -22.12 -12.54 27.15
C THR A 588 -20.75 -12.08 27.67
N CYS A 589 -19.74 -11.92 26.80
CA CYS A 589 -18.36 -11.66 27.25
C CYS A 589 -18.14 -10.29 27.90
N GLY A 590 -19.01 -9.31 27.66
CA GLY A 590 -18.92 -7.97 28.25
C GLY A 590 -17.82 -7.07 27.68
N ILE A 591 -17.08 -7.54 26.67
CA ILE A 591 -15.99 -6.82 26.01
C ILE A 591 -16.54 -6.02 24.81
N THR A 592 -15.98 -4.84 24.53
CA THR A 592 -16.31 -4.11 23.31
C THR A 592 -15.83 -4.89 22.09
N SER A 593 -16.63 -4.95 21.02
CA SER A 593 -16.21 -5.63 19.80
C SER A 593 -16.49 -4.80 18.55
N ILE A 594 -15.55 -4.81 17.61
CA ILE A 594 -15.73 -4.32 16.24
C ILE A 594 -15.68 -5.53 15.33
N ILE A 595 -16.76 -5.71 14.58
CA ILE A 595 -17.01 -6.91 13.79
C ILE A 595 -17.17 -6.50 12.33
N VAL A 596 -16.31 -7.03 11.47
CA VAL A 596 -16.53 -7.07 10.02
C VAL A 596 -17.04 -8.47 9.69
N SER A 597 -18.23 -8.56 9.10
CA SER A 597 -18.77 -9.83 8.63
C SER A 597 -19.65 -9.63 7.41
N HIS A 598 -19.59 -10.58 6.49
CA HIS A 598 -20.51 -10.66 5.36
C HIS A 598 -21.83 -11.40 5.67
N ASP A 599 -21.92 -12.05 6.83
CA ASP A 599 -23.13 -12.72 7.28
C ASP A 599 -24.08 -11.72 7.96
N SER A 600 -25.10 -11.31 7.21
CA SER A 600 -26.16 -10.41 7.69
C SER A 600 -26.91 -10.98 8.90
N GLY A 601 -27.12 -12.30 8.98
CA GLY A 601 -27.80 -12.93 10.11
C GLY A 601 -26.96 -12.92 11.38
N PHE A 602 -25.64 -13.11 11.23
CA PHE A 602 -24.68 -12.98 12.32
C PHE A 602 -24.62 -11.54 12.85
N LEU A 603 -24.46 -10.55 11.97
CA LEU A 603 -24.42 -9.14 12.39
C LEU A 603 -25.72 -8.71 13.07
N ASP A 604 -26.87 -9.18 12.60
CA ASP A 604 -28.17 -8.85 13.20
C ASP A 604 -28.34 -9.41 14.62
N SER A 605 -27.71 -10.57 14.88
CA SER A 605 -27.79 -11.28 16.17
C SER A 605 -26.79 -10.75 17.23
N VAL A 606 -25.73 -10.06 16.80
CA VAL A 606 -24.63 -9.64 17.68
C VAL A 606 -24.52 -8.12 17.82
N THR A 607 -24.64 -7.36 16.73
CA THR A 607 -24.31 -5.93 16.72
C THR A 607 -25.38 -5.06 17.35
N GLN A 608 -24.96 -3.97 17.99
CA GLN A 608 -25.83 -2.95 18.60
C GLN A 608 -25.73 -1.58 17.91
N TYR A 609 -24.62 -1.35 17.22
CA TYR A 609 -24.35 -0.18 16.42
C TYR A 609 -23.73 -0.63 15.09
N ILE A 610 -24.03 0.09 14.02
CA ILE A 610 -23.37 -0.05 12.73
C ILE A 610 -22.53 1.19 12.46
N ILE A 611 -21.24 1.00 12.17
CA ILE A 611 -20.36 2.02 11.63
C ILE A 611 -20.31 1.79 10.12
N HIS A 612 -20.90 2.68 9.34
CA HIS A 612 -21.02 2.55 7.90
C HIS A 612 -20.08 3.51 7.17
N TYR A 613 -19.39 3.01 6.15
CA TYR A 613 -18.61 3.83 5.23
C TYR A 613 -19.54 4.55 4.24
N GLU A 614 -19.52 5.87 4.26
CA GLU A 614 -20.21 6.73 3.29
C GLU A 614 -19.19 7.62 2.58
N GLY A 615 -18.78 7.19 1.39
CA GLY A 615 -17.68 7.81 0.65
C GLY A 615 -16.36 7.67 1.42
N LEU A 616 -15.85 8.78 1.93
CA LEU A 616 -14.60 8.86 2.71
C LEU A 616 -14.86 9.19 4.20
N LYS A 617 -16.08 8.94 4.70
CA LYS A 617 -16.46 9.21 6.10
C LYS A 617 -17.05 7.95 6.74
N LEU A 618 -16.87 7.83 8.06
CA LEU A 618 -17.58 6.88 8.89
C LEU A 618 -18.84 7.56 9.46
N ARG A 619 -19.99 6.91 9.29
CA ARG A 619 -21.25 7.30 9.90
C ARG A 619 -21.70 6.22 10.86
N LYS A 620 -21.95 6.62 12.11
CA LYS A 620 -22.42 5.71 13.16
C LYS A 620 -23.94 5.70 13.17
N TYR A 621 -24.51 4.50 13.22
CA TYR A 621 -25.94 4.24 13.28
C TYR A 621 -26.24 3.39 14.52
N LYS A 622 -27.21 3.82 15.32
CA LYS A 622 -27.73 3.02 16.44
C LYS A 622 -28.70 1.97 15.94
N GLY A 623 -28.51 0.73 16.38
CA GLY A 623 -29.30 -0.44 15.99
C GLY A 623 -28.46 -1.55 15.35
N ASN A 624 -29.07 -2.73 15.22
CA ASN A 624 -28.49 -3.87 14.49
C ASN A 624 -28.63 -3.70 12.97
N MET A 625 -28.18 -4.70 12.19
CA MET A 625 -28.19 -4.64 10.73
C MET A 625 -29.58 -4.37 10.14
N SER A 626 -30.63 -5.04 10.66
CA SER A 626 -32.02 -4.84 10.22
C SER A 626 -32.51 -3.41 10.46
N GLU A 627 -32.13 -2.80 11.58
CA GLU A 627 -32.48 -1.41 11.91
C GLU A 627 -31.68 -0.40 11.08
N PHE A 628 -30.42 -0.69 10.80
CA PHE A 628 -29.57 0.11 9.93
C PHE A 628 -30.12 0.17 8.51
N VAL A 629 -30.53 -0.96 7.92
CA VAL A 629 -31.09 -0.99 6.55
C VAL A 629 -32.40 -0.21 6.42
N LYS A 630 -33.18 -0.07 7.51
CA LYS A 630 -34.36 0.82 7.53
C LYS A 630 -33.97 2.30 7.41
N LYS A 631 -32.84 2.69 8.02
CA LYS A 631 -32.34 4.08 8.05
C LYS A 631 -31.52 4.44 6.82
N CYS A 632 -30.80 3.47 6.24
CA CYS A 632 -29.95 3.64 5.07
C CYS A 632 -30.43 2.70 3.94
N PRO A 633 -31.35 3.14 3.05
CA PRO A 633 -31.94 2.29 2.02
C PRO A 633 -30.93 1.74 1.00
N THR A 634 -29.80 2.43 0.81
CA THR A 634 -28.67 1.98 -0.03
C THR A 634 -27.97 0.74 0.55
N ALA A 635 -28.16 0.43 1.83
CA ALA A 635 -27.63 -0.76 2.48
C ALA A 635 -28.49 -2.03 2.25
N LYS A 636 -29.57 -1.97 1.46
CA LYS A 636 -30.37 -3.16 1.11
C LYS A 636 -29.58 -4.22 0.33
N SER A 637 -28.51 -3.82 -0.35
CA SER A 637 -27.59 -4.72 -1.05
C SER A 637 -26.95 -5.77 -0.12
N TYR A 638 -26.82 -5.51 1.18
CA TYR A 638 -26.30 -6.49 2.15
C TYR A 638 -27.19 -7.74 2.32
N TYR A 639 -28.49 -7.67 1.97
CA TYR A 639 -29.43 -8.79 2.05
C TYR A 639 -29.68 -9.49 0.70
N GLU A 640 -29.46 -8.81 -0.43
CA GLU A 640 -29.78 -9.31 -1.77
C GLU A 640 -28.52 -9.52 -2.62
N LEU A 641 -28.13 -10.79 -2.84
CA LEU A 641 -27.01 -11.22 -3.71
C LEU A 641 -27.05 -10.67 -5.16
N GLY A 642 -28.18 -10.12 -5.60
CA GLY A 642 -28.39 -9.61 -6.96
C GLY A 642 -28.21 -8.09 -7.13
N ALA A 643 -27.97 -7.34 -6.04
CA ALA A 643 -27.96 -5.88 -6.04
C ALA A 643 -26.53 -5.27 -5.96
N SER A 644 -25.49 -6.01 -6.35
CA SER A 644 -24.11 -5.53 -6.37
C SER A 644 -23.78 -4.74 -7.64
N ASP A 645 -23.15 -3.58 -7.51
CA ASP A 645 -22.69 -2.74 -8.64
C ASP A 645 -21.48 -3.33 -9.41
N LEU A 646 -20.80 -4.34 -8.85
CA LEU A 646 -19.65 -5.01 -9.45
C LEU A 646 -20.10 -6.22 -10.30
N GLU A 647 -19.85 -6.17 -11.61
CA GLU A 647 -20.01 -7.32 -12.50
C GLU A 647 -18.64 -7.92 -12.85
N PHE A 648 -18.43 -9.19 -12.50
CA PHE A 648 -17.32 -9.96 -13.08
C PHE A 648 -17.74 -10.56 -14.41
N ARG A 649 -16.78 -10.66 -15.33
CA ARG A 649 -16.95 -11.41 -16.57
C ARG A 649 -15.73 -12.28 -16.81
N PHE A 650 -15.95 -13.57 -16.98
CA PHE A 650 -14.91 -14.46 -17.48
C PHE A 650 -14.78 -14.31 -19.00
N PRO A 651 -13.57 -14.44 -19.55
CA PRO A 651 -13.40 -14.40 -20.99
C PRO A 651 -14.06 -15.61 -21.65
N GLU A 652 -14.54 -15.46 -22.88
CA GLU A 652 -15.12 -16.57 -23.62
C GLU A 652 -14.08 -17.68 -23.87
N PRO A 653 -14.46 -18.97 -23.72
CA PRO A 653 -13.59 -20.10 -24.00
C PRO A 653 -12.97 -20.05 -25.40
N GLY A 654 -11.80 -20.66 -25.55
CA GLY A 654 -11.21 -20.86 -26.87
C GLY A 654 -12.09 -21.71 -27.79
N PHE A 655 -11.84 -21.58 -29.10
CA PHE A 655 -12.51 -22.41 -30.08
C PHE A 655 -12.02 -23.87 -30.02
N LEU A 656 -12.95 -24.81 -29.81
CA LEU A 656 -12.69 -26.26 -29.88
C LEU A 656 -13.19 -26.85 -31.21
N GLU A 657 -12.26 -27.37 -32.00
CA GLU A 657 -12.59 -28.00 -33.27
C GLU A 657 -13.35 -29.32 -33.06
N GLY A 658 -14.44 -29.56 -33.81
CA GLY A 658 -15.22 -30.80 -33.69
C GLY A 658 -16.25 -30.81 -32.55
N VAL A 659 -16.32 -29.75 -31.75
CA VAL A 659 -17.38 -29.51 -30.75
C VAL A 659 -18.46 -28.62 -31.35
N LYS A 660 -19.56 -29.21 -31.82
CA LYS A 660 -20.67 -28.47 -32.46
C LYS A 660 -21.77 -28.03 -31.48
N THR A 661 -21.83 -28.67 -30.32
CA THR A 661 -22.84 -28.48 -29.28
C THR A 661 -22.15 -28.38 -27.93
N LYS A 662 -22.61 -27.47 -27.06
CA LYS A 662 -22.01 -27.26 -25.72
C LYS A 662 -22.04 -28.50 -24.82
N GLN A 663 -23.01 -29.39 -25.03
CA GLN A 663 -23.20 -30.65 -24.28
C GLN A 663 -22.25 -31.79 -24.69
N LYS A 664 -21.45 -31.63 -25.75
CA LYS A 664 -20.52 -32.69 -26.14
C LYS A 664 -19.43 -32.81 -25.07
N ALA A 665 -19.17 -34.05 -24.62
CA ALA A 665 -18.12 -34.33 -23.66
C ALA A 665 -16.75 -33.91 -24.23
N ILE A 666 -16.07 -33.03 -23.51
CA ILE A 666 -14.68 -32.59 -23.78
C ILE A 666 -13.68 -33.25 -22.83
N VAL A 667 -14.16 -33.76 -21.69
CA VAL A 667 -13.44 -34.65 -20.78
C VAL A 667 -14.34 -35.83 -20.44
N LYS A 668 -13.82 -37.05 -20.49
CA LYS A 668 -14.54 -38.27 -20.10
C LYS A 668 -13.60 -39.18 -19.32
N VAL A 669 -14.03 -39.60 -18.14
CA VAL A 669 -13.27 -40.49 -17.25
C VAL A 669 -14.10 -41.73 -16.99
N SER A 670 -13.47 -42.91 -17.11
CA SER A 670 -14.13 -44.21 -16.92
C SER A 670 -13.31 -45.12 -16.01
N ASN A 671 -13.96 -45.69 -14.98
CA ASN A 671 -13.41 -46.67 -14.04
C ASN A 671 -12.08 -46.24 -13.40
N MET A 672 -11.99 -44.96 -13.00
CA MET A 672 -10.77 -44.38 -12.46
C MET A 672 -10.60 -44.68 -10.97
N SER A 673 -9.41 -45.18 -10.60
CA SER A 673 -9.01 -45.34 -9.20
C SER A 673 -7.63 -44.73 -8.95
N PHE A 674 -7.43 -44.17 -7.75
CA PHE A 674 -6.15 -43.60 -7.34
C PHE A 674 -5.80 -43.98 -5.91
N GLN A 675 -4.55 -44.38 -5.72
CA GLN A 675 -3.96 -44.72 -4.43
C GLN A 675 -2.61 -44.03 -4.26
N TYR A 676 -2.44 -43.25 -3.18
CA TYR A 676 -1.14 -42.69 -2.81
C TYR A 676 -0.15 -43.82 -2.49
N PRO A 677 1.12 -43.73 -2.96
CA PRO A 677 2.15 -44.71 -2.64
C PRO A 677 2.29 -44.93 -1.13
N GLY A 678 2.31 -46.20 -0.68
CA GLY A 678 2.46 -46.58 0.72
C GLY A 678 1.18 -46.55 1.57
N THR A 679 0.05 -46.06 1.05
CA THR A 679 -1.22 -46.09 1.80
C THR A 679 -1.91 -47.46 1.72
N ALA A 680 -2.59 -47.89 2.78
CA ALA A 680 -3.24 -49.22 2.85
C ALA A 680 -4.52 -49.35 2.00
N LYS A 681 -5.11 -48.23 1.55
CA LYS A 681 -6.38 -48.20 0.80
C LYS A 681 -6.38 -47.09 -0.25
N PRO A 682 -6.97 -47.30 -1.45
CA PRO A 682 -7.18 -46.23 -2.41
C PRO A 682 -8.05 -45.13 -1.84
N GLN A 683 -7.70 -43.88 -2.15
CA GLN A 683 -8.44 -42.69 -1.74
C GLN A 683 -9.68 -42.46 -2.59
N ILE A 684 -9.65 -42.87 -3.87
CA ILE A 684 -10.80 -42.89 -4.76
C ILE A 684 -10.83 -44.19 -5.58
N ARG A 685 -12.04 -44.74 -5.80
CA ARG A 685 -12.25 -46.01 -6.52
C ARG A 685 -13.43 -45.95 -7.47
N ASP A 686 -13.27 -46.60 -8.62
CA ASP A 686 -14.31 -46.84 -9.64
C ASP A 686 -15.09 -45.56 -10.06
N VAL A 687 -14.38 -44.44 -10.12
CA VAL A 687 -14.98 -43.15 -10.45
C VAL A 687 -15.14 -43.02 -11.97
N SER A 688 -16.35 -42.69 -12.42
CA SER A 688 -16.62 -42.35 -13.82
C SER A 688 -17.39 -41.03 -13.90
N PHE A 689 -17.04 -40.15 -14.84
CA PHE A 689 -17.75 -38.87 -15.05
C PHE A 689 -17.48 -38.28 -16.44
N GLN A 690 -18.25 -37.25 -16.82
CA GLN A 690 -18.06 -36.49 -18.07
C GLN A 690 -18.18 -34.99 -17.81
N CYS A 691 -17.36 -34.20 -18.51
CA CYS A 691 -17.45 -32.73 -18.49
C CYS A 691 -17.62 -32.21 -19.92
N SER A 692 -18.41 -31.15 -20.07
CA SER A 692 -18.78 -30.47 -21.32
C SER A 692 -18.67 -28.95 -21.14
N LEU A 693 -18.82 -28.18 -22.22
CA LEU A 693 -18.87 -26.71 -22.13
C LEU A 693 -20.13 -26.20 -21.41
N SER A 694 -21.18 -27.02 -21.27
CA SER A 694 -22.38 -26.67 -20.49
C SER A 694 -22.37 -27.23 -19.06
N SER A 695 -21.29 -27.89 -18.63
CA SER A 695 -21.25 -28.49 -17.30
C SER A 695 -21.40 -27.45 -16.19
N ARG A 696 -22.23 -27.77 -15.19
CA ARG A 696 -22.50 -26.96 -14.00
C ARG A 696 -22.55 -27.88 -12.78
N ILE A 697 -21.38 -28.26 -12.31
CA ILE A 697 -21.18 -29.38 -11.38
C ILE A 697 -20.81 -28.84 -10.00
N ALA A 698 -21.46 -29.32 -8.94
CA ALA A 698 -21.09 -29.10 -7.56
C ALA A 698 -20.52 -30.38 -6.93
N VAL A 699 -19.29 -30.33 -6.42
CA VAL A 699 -18.67 -31.44 -5.69
C VAL A 699 -18.89 -31.24 -4.21
N ILE A 700 -19.70 -32.11 -3.59
CA ILE A 700 -20.07 -32.05 -2.18
C ILE A 700 -19.66 -33.32 -1.43
N GLY A 701 -19.44 -33.19 -0.13
CA GLY A 701 -19.04 -34.30 0.75
C GLY A 701 -18.28 -33.82 1.98
N PRO A 702 -18.15 -34.63 3.04
CA PRO A 702 -17.42 -34.27 4.25
C PRO A 702 -15.92 -34.08 3.99
N ASN A 703 -15.23 -33.35 4.87
CA ASN A 703 -13.78 -33.15 4.79
C ASN A 703 -13.05 -34.49 4.89
N GLY A 704 -12.03 -34.70 4.05
CA GLY A 704 -11.27 -35.96 4.00
C GLY A 704 -11.93 -37.11 3.22
N ALA A 705 -13.09 -36.90 2.59
CA ALA A 705 -13.79 -37.96 1.83
C ALA A 705 -13.13 -38.36 0.49
N GLY A 706 -12.11 -37.62 0.03
CA GLY A 706 -11.44 -37.83 -1.27
C GLY A 706 -11.72 -36.75 -2.33
N LYS A 707 -12.41 -35.65 -1.99
CA LYS A 707 -12.76 -34.54 -2.91
C LYS A 707 -11.54 -33.93 -3.60
N SER A 708 -10.53 -33.51 -2.83
CA SER A 708 -9.31 -32.90 -3.39
C SER A 708 -8.54 -33.90 -4.26
N THR A 709 -8.49 -35.18 -3.87
CA THR A 709 -7.86 -36.23 -4.67
C THR A 709 -8.56 -36.42 -6.02
N LEU A 710 -9.90 -36.43 -6.04
CA LEU A 710 -10.68 -36.50 -7.28
C LEU A 710 -10.34 -35.35 -8.24
N ILE A 711 -10.19 -34.15 -7.71
CA ILE A 711 -9.93 -32.94 -8.49
C ILE A 711 -8.47 -32.87 -8.96
N ASN A 712 -7.54 -33.30 -8.13
CA ASN A 712 -6.14 -33.39 -8.51
C ASN A 712 -5.94 -34.40 -9.64
N VAL A 713 -6.72 -35.48 -9.70
CA VAL A 713 -6.70 -36.39 -10.85
C VAL A 713 -7.40 -35.78 -12.08
N LEU A 714 -8.55 -35.13 -11.91
CA LEU A 714 -9.26 -34.41 -13.00
C LEU A 714 -8.38 -33.33 -13.66
N THR A 715 -7.65 -32.58 -12.86
CA THR A 715 -6.78 -31.49 -13.32
C THR A 715 -5.42 -32.01 -13.80
N GLY A 716 -5.13 -33.31 -13.63
CA GLY A 716 -3.90 -33.93 -14.10
C GLY A 716 -2.67 -33.60 -13.24
N GLU A 717 -2.86 -33.26 -11.97
CA GLU A 717 -1.79 -33.16 -10.98
C GLU A 717 -1.36 -34.54 -10.47
N LEU A 718 -2.31 -35.46 -10.32
CA LEU A 718 -2.08 -36.85 -9.95
C LEU A 718 -2.43 -37.76 -11.13
N LEU A 719 -1.55 -38.71 -11.45
CA LEU A 719 -1.82 -39.75 -12.43
C LEU A 719 -2.75 -40.80 -11.82
N PRO A 720 -3.87 -41.17 -12.46
CA PRO A 720 -4.70 -42.28 -11.97
C PRO A 720 -3.88 -43.58 -11.95
N THR A 721 -4.05 -44.39 -10.90
CA THR A 721 -3.39 -45.70 -10.79
C THR A 721 -3.99 -46.69 -11.79
N THR A 722 -5.30 -46.64 -11.98
CA THR A 722 -6.05 -47.42 -12.98
C THR A 722 -7.20 -46.60 -13.56
N GLY A 723 -7.67 -46.98 -14.76
CA GLY A 723 -8.80 -46.35 -15.45
C GLY A 723 -8.40 -45.51 -16.67
N GLU A 724 -9.39 -45.09 -17.45
CA GLU A 724 -9.19 -44.35 -18.70
C GLU A 724 -9.63 -42.88 -18.55
N VAL A 725 -8.74 -41.97 -18.96
CA VAL A 725 -9.00 -40.52 -19.00
C VAL A 725 -8.90 -40.02 -20.44
N TYR A 726 -10.02 -39.58 -20.99
CA TYR A 726 -10.09 -38.91 -22.28
C TYR A 726 -10.22 -37.40 -22.10
N THR A 727 -9.34 -36.65 -22.76
CA THR A 727 -9.36 -35.18 -22.80
C THR A 727 -9.23 -34.72 -24.25
N HIS A 728 -10.09 -33.79 -24.67
CA HIS A 728 -10.02 -33.17 -25.99
C HIS A 728 -8.70 -32.40 -26.17
N GLU A 729 -8.13 -32.42 -27.38
CA GLU A 729 -6.73 -32.06 -27.66
C GLU A 729 -6.39 -30.60 -27.30
N ASN A 730 -7.32 -29.67 -27.53
CA ASN A 730 -7.14 -28.25 -27.19
C ASN A 730 -7.87 -27.82 -25.90
N CYS A 731 -8.38 -28.77 -25.11
CA CYS A 731 -9.08 -28.46 -23.86
C CYS A 731 -8.11 -27.83 -22.85
N ARG A 732 -8.57 -26.79 -22.17
CA ARG A 732 -7.81 -26.05 -21.14
C ARG A 732 -8.65 -25.98 -19.89
N ILE A 733 -8.07 -26.41 -18.78
CA ILE A 733 -8.72 -26.44 -17.47
C ILE A 733 -8.02 -25.42 -16.58
N ALA A 734 -8.73 -24.36 -16.21
CA ALA A 734 -8.27 -23.43 -15.18
C ALA A 734 -8.65 -24.01 -13.81
N TYR A 735 -7.64 -24.23 -12.96
CA TYR A 735 -7.84 -24.74 -11.62
C TYR A 735 -7.43 -23.71 -10.58
N ILE A 736 -8.37 -23.36 -9.71
CA ILE A 736 -8.19 -22.41 -8.63
C ILE A 736 -8.17 -23.20 -7.33
N LYS A 737 -6.96 -23.45 -6.82
CA LYS A 737 -6.71 -24.12 -5.55
C LYS A 737 -6.96 -23.18 -4.38
N GLN A 738 -7.35 -23.75 -3.24
CA GLN A 738 -7.37 -23.04 -1.96
C GLN A 738 -5.99 -22.43 -1.59
N HIS A 739 -4.88 -23.08 -1.97
CA HIS A 739 -3.51 -22.62 -1.68
C HIS A 739 -2.87 -21.71 -2.76
N ALA A 740 -3.58 -21.39 -3.85
CA ALA A 740 -3.04 -20.49 -4.88
C ALA A 740 -2.66 -19.11 -4.30
N PHE A 741 -3.32 -18.71 -3.20
CA PHE A 741 -3.03 -17.48 -2.46
C PHE A 741 -1.73 -17.53 -1.64
N ALA A 742 -1.16 -18.70 -1.35
CA ALA A 742 0.15 -18.76 -0.68
C ALA A 742 1.31 -18.47 -1.66
N HIS A 743 1.16 -18.85 -2.93
CA HIS A 743 2.18 -18.63 -3.96
C HIS A 743 2.32 -17.15 -4.33
N ILE A 744 1.22 -16.38 -4.30
CA ILE A 744 1.26 -14.94 -4.59
C ILE A 744 2.11 -14.15 -3.56
N GLU A 745 2.22 -14.65 -2.32
CA GLU A 745 3.05 -14.05 -1.26
C GLU A 745 4.56 -14.14 -1.58
N SER A 746 4.98 -15.04 -2.48
CA SER A 746 6.37 -15.12 -2.97
C SER A 746 6.70 -14.07 -4.05
N HIS A 747 5.72 -13.26 -4.46
CA HIS A 747 5.82 -12.32 -5.57
C HIS A 747 5.33 -10.90 -5.23
N LEU A 748 5.32 -10.54 -3.94
CA LEU A 748 4.87 -9.24 -3.45
C LEU A 748 5.65 -8.04 -4.02
N ASP A 749 6.87 -8.28 -4.49
CA ASP A 749 7.77 -7.31 -5.13
C ASP A 749 7.33 -6.87 -6.53
N LYS A 750 6.54 -7.70 -7.22
CA LYS A 750 6.09 -7.47 -8.60
C LYS A 750 4.77 -6.71 -8.64
N THR A 751 4.48 -6.09 -9.77
CA THR A 751 3.13 -5.60 -10.10
C THR A 751 2.23 -6.75 -10.57
N PRO A 752 0.89 -6.61 -10.50
CA PRO A 752 -0.05 -7.58 -11.08
C PRO A 752 0.25 -7.91 -12.54
N SER A 753 0.60 -6.90 -13.35
CA SER A 753 1.00 -7.09 -14.75
C SER A 753 2.25 -7.96 -14.85
N GLU A 754 3.29 -7.68 -14.06
CA GLU A 754 4.53 -8.47 -14.06
C GLU A 754 4.31 -9.90 -13.56
N TYR A 755 3.39 -10.12 -12.62
CA TYR A 755 3.03 -11.45 -12.15
C TYR A 755 2.36 -12.29 -13.24
N ILE A 756 1.40 -11.73 -13.99
CA ILE A 756 0.80 -12.42 -15.14
C ILE A 756 1.86 -12.70 -16.21
N GLN A 757 2.72 -11.73 -16.52
CA GLN A 757 3.83 -11.92 -17.47
C GLN A 757 4.79 -13.03 -17.01
N TRP A 758 5.15 -13.05 -15.72
CA TRP A 758 6.01 -14.08 -15.14
C TRP A 758 5.37 -15.47 -15.21
N ARG A 759 4.08 -15.56 -14.85
CA ARG A 759 3.31 -16.81 -14.83
C ARG A 759 3.18 -17.43 -16.21
N PHE A 760 3.09 -16.61 -17.25
CA PHE A 760 2.91 -17.02 -18.65
C PHE A 760 4.14 -16.80 -19.54
N GLN A 761 5.31 -16.54 -18.96
CA GLN A 761 6.54 -16.21 -19.70
C GLN A 761 6.94 -17.29 -20.72
N THR A 762 6.68 -18.57 -20.38
CA THR A 762 6.97 -19.73 -21.23
C THR A 762 5.86 -20.03 -22.25
N GLY A 763 4.80 -19.22 -22.26
CA GLY A 763 3.59 -19.44 -23.04
C GLY A 763 2.55 -20.35 -22.36
N GLU A 764 2.90 -21.00 -21.26
CA GLU A 764 1.98 -21.78 -20.42
C GLU A 764 1.90 -21.23 -19.00
N ASP A 765 0.88 -21.66 -18.28
CA ASP A 765 0.75 -21.39 -16.85
C ASP A 765 1.80 -22.18 -16.05
N ARG A 766 2.86 -21.50 -15.61
CA ARG A 766 3.94 -22.08 -14.80
C ARG A 766 3.45 -22.72 -13.50
N GLU A 767 2.38 -22.23 -12.89
CA GLU A 767 1.81 -22.84 -11.68
C GLU A 767 1.18 -24.21 -11.96
N THR A 768 0.91 -24.52 -13.22
CA THR A 768 0.43 -25.83 -13.67
C THR A 768 1.53 -26.71 -14.29
N MET A 769 2.73 -26.16 -14.51
CA MET A 769 3.85 -26.89 -15.12
C MET A 769 4.48 -27.93 -14.19
N ASP A 770 4.45 -27.72 -12.87
CA ASP A 770 5.03 -28.65 -11.88
C ASP A 770 4.19 -29.92 -11.66
N ARG A 771 3.19 -30.18 -12.51
CA ARG A 771 2.35 -31.39 -12.40
C ARG A 771 3.15 -32.64 -12.77
N ALA A 772 3.14 -33.63 -11.87
CA ALA A 772 3.88 -34.89 -11.95
C ALA A 772 3.72 -35.64 -13.30
N ASN A 773 2.61 -35.42 -14.02
CA ASN A 773 2.31 -36.05 -15.31
C ASN A 773 3.23 -35.65 -16.47
N ARG A 774 4.04 -34.59 -16.35
CA ARG A 774 4.94 -34.12 -17.42
C ARG A 774 6.40 -34.56 -17.26
N VAL A 775 6.80 -35.06 -16.09
CA VAL A 775 8.14 -35.61 -15.86
C VAL A 775 8.23 -37.00 -16.50
N ILE A 776 9.23 -37.25 -17.34
CA ILE A 776 9.46 -38.58 -17.96
C ILE A 776 9.94 -39.55 -16.88
N ASN A 777 9.14 -40.58 -16.59
CA ASN A 777 9.52 -41.64 -15.66
C ASN A 777 10.34 -42.73 -16.38
N GLU A 778 11.02 -43.60 -15.63
CA GLU A 778 11.87 -44.67 -16.21
C GLU A 778 11.06 -45.66 -17.09
N GLU A 779 9.80 -45.96 -16.73
CA GLU A 779 8.90 -46.78 -17.55
C GLU A 779 8.46 -46.10 -18.87
N ASP A 780 8.36 -44.76 -18.87
CA ASP A 780 8.07 -43.98 -20.08
C ASP A 780 9.29 -43.98 -21.03
N ALA A 781 10.51 -43.96 -20.47
CA ALA A 781 11.75 -44.01 -21.24
C ALA A 781 11.92 -45.33 -22.01
N GLU A 782 11.47 -46.44 -21.43
CA GLU A 782 11.48 -47.75 -22.10
C GLU A 782 10.40 -47.85 -23.19
N SER A 783 9.19 -47.34 -22.93
CA SER A 783 8.08 -47.36 -23.91
C SER A 783 8.30 -46.43 -25.12
N MET A 784 9.08 -45.35 -24.96
CA MET A 784 9.55 -44.50 -26.07
C MET A 784 10.44 -45.25 -27.08
N ASN A 785 11.03 -46.41 -26.72
CA ASN A 785 11.80 -47.25 -27.65
C ASN A 785 10.94 -48.13 -28.58
N LYS A 786 9.62 -47.90 -28.66
CA LYS A 786 8.69 -48.61 -29.56
C LYS A 786 9.19 -48.57 -31.01
N ILE A 787 9.27 -49.74 -31.63
CA ILE A 787 9.70 -49.88 -33.03
C ILE A 787 8.48 -49.74 -33.94
N PHE A 788 8.51 -48.73 -34.80
CA PHE A 788 7.54 -48.49 -35.86
C PHE A 788 8.03 -49.13 -37.16
N LYS A 789 7.14 -49.83 -37.87
CA LYS A 789 7.47 -50.44 -39.17
C LYS A 789 6.97 -49.54 -40.29
N ILE A 790 7.86 -48.75 -40.87
CA ILE A 790 7.55 -47.78 -41.92
C ILE A 790 8.29 -48.20 -43.17
N GLU A 791 7.54 -48.38 -44.26
CA GLU A 791 8.07 -48.84 -45.57
C GLU A 791 8.90 -50.13 -45.46
N GLY A 792 8.50 -51.02 -44.55
CA GLY A 792 9.17 -52.31 -44.32
C GLY A 792 10.40 -52.26 -43.42
N THR A 793 10.87 -51.08 -43.01
CA THR A 793 12.05 -50.90 -42.15
C THR A 793 11.68 -50.65 -40.67
N PRO A 794 12.45 -51.18 -39.71
CA PRO A 794 12.27 -50.89 -38.29
C PRO A 794 12.85 -49.51 -37.93
N ARG A 795 12.00 -48.62 -37.42
CA ARG A 795 12.32 -47.24 -37.08
C ARG A 795 11.90 -46.89 -35.64
N ARG A 796 12.67 -46.09 -34.92
CA ARG A 796 12.27 -45.46 -33.65
C ARG A 796 12.05 -43.97 -33.87
N ILE A 797 11.16 -43.34 -33.13
CA ILE A 797 10.93 -41.90 -33.24
C ILE A 797 12.08 -41.18 -32.54
N GLN A 798 12.71 -40.24 -33.24
CA GLN A 798 13.71 -39.34 -32.68
C GLN A 798 13.07 -38.05 -32.18
N GLY A 799 12.07 -37.54 -32.91
CA GLY A 799 11.36 -36.31 -32.56
C GLY A 799 10.09 -36.13 -33.38
N ILE A 800 9.18 -35.29 -32.88
CA ILE A 800 7.93 -34.91 -33.53
C ILE A 800 7.99 -33.41 -33.79
N HIS A 801 7.69 -32.99 -35.03
CA HIS A 801 8.00 -31.63 -35.50
C HIS A 801 6.77 -30.78 -35.79
N ALA A 802 5.80 -31.32 -36.51
CA ALA A 802 4.62 -30.59 -36.99
C ALA A 802 3.36 -31.44 -36.92
N ARG A 803 2.19 -30.79 -37.01
CA ARG A 803 0.89 -31.46 -37.02
C ARG A 803 0.08 -31.06 -38.25
N ARG A 804 -0.67 -32.00 -38.82
CA ARG A 804 -1.68 -31.72 -39.84
C ARG A 804 -2.98 -32.45 -39.55
N LYS A 805 -4.07 -31.94 -40.11
CA LYS A 805 -5.38 -32.58 -40.01
C LYS A 805 -5.44 -33.83 -40.88
N PHE A 806 -5.87 -34.94 -40.28
CA PHE A 806 -6.09 -36.21 -40.98
C PHE A 806 -7.45 -36.79 -40.58
N LYS A 807 -8.41 -36.75 -41.51
CA LYS A 807 -9.81 -37.15 -41.28
C LYS A 807 -10.43 -36.42 -40.07
N ASN A 808 -10.79 -37.15 -39.01
CA ASN A 808 -11.36 -36.66 -37.75
C ASN A 808 -10.32 -36.55 -36.61
N SER A 809 -9.03 -36.71 -36.90
CA SER A 809 -7.93 -36.60 -35.95
C SER A 809 -6.73 -35.88 -36.61
N TYR A 810 -5.54 -36.09 -36.06
CA TYR A 810 -4.29 -35.48 -36.53
C TYR A 810 -3.28 -36.55 -36.94
N GLU A 811 -2.43 -36.18 -37.89
CA GLU A 811 -1.16 -36.85 -38.15
C GLU A 811 -0.02 -35.92 -37.71
N TYR A 812 1.08 -36.51 -37.25
CA TYR A 812 2.26 -35.78 -36.82
C TYR A 812 3.46 -36.14 -37.68
N GLU A 813 4.26 -35.15 -38.03
CA GLU A 813 5.51 -35.35 -38.75
C GLU A 813 6.59 -35.81 -37.76
N CYS A 814 7.06 -37.04 -37.93
CA CYS A 814 8.07 -37.65 -37.08
C CYS A 814 9.39 -37.82 -37.83
N SER A 815 10.51 -37.51 -37.17
CA SER A 815 11.84 -37.95 -37.60
C SER A 815 12.22 -39.26 -36.91
N PHE A 816 13.06 -40.06 -37.57
CA PHE A 816 13.30 -41.44 -37.17
C PHE A 816 14.78 -41.77 -36.94
N LEU A 817 15.01 -42.78 -36.12
CA LEU A 817 16.24 -43.55 -36.05
C LEU A 817 16.01 -44.89 -36.76
N LEU A 818 16.86 -45.24 -37.73
CA LEU A 818 16.84 -46.53 -38.43
C LEU A 818 17.55 -47.58 -37.59
N GLY A 819 16.90 -48.71 -37.34
CA GLY A 819 17.51 -49.83 -36.64
C GLY A 819 18.34 -50.71 -37.58
N GLU A 820 19.65 -50.74 -37.37
CA GLU A 820 20.59 -51.60 -38.09
C GLU A 820 21.09 -52.72 -37.17
N ASN A 821 21.25 -53.93 -37.72
CA ASN A 821 21.73 -55.12 -36.99
C ASN A 821 20.93 -55.45 -35.72
N ILE A 822 19.62 -55.22 -35.73
CA ILE A 822 18.73 -55.45 -34.58
C ILE A 822 18.87 -56.90 -34.08
N GLY A 823 19.17 -57.07 -32.80
CA GLY A 823 19.40 -58.37 -32.16
C GLY A 823 20.84 -58.89 -32.21
N MET A 824 21.78 -58.16 -32.81
CA MET A 824 23.23 -58.46 -32.78
C MET A 824 23.98 -57.55 -31.80
N LYS A 825 25.20 -57.92 -31.41
CA LYS A 825 26.06 -57.07 -30.55
C LYS A 825 26.39 -55.70 -31.16
N SER A 826 26.22 -55.55 -32.47
CA SER A 826 26.40 -54.30 -33.22
C SER A 826 25.07 -53.60 -33.53
N GLU A 827 24.00 -53.86 -32.78
CA GLU A 827 22.74 -53.13 -32.90
C GLU A 827 22.98 -51.65 -32.68
N ARG A 828 22.52 -50.83 -33.64
CA ARG A 828 22.59 -49.37 -33.53
C ARG A 828 21.37 -48.73 -34.19
N TRP A 829 20.99 -47.59 -33.65
CA TRP A 829 19.87 -46.78 -34.11
C TRP A 829 20.43 -45.48 -34.70
N VAL A 830 20.45 -45.38 -36.04
CA VAL A 830 21.12 -44.29 -36.77
C VAL A 830 20.09 -43.22 -37.16
N PRO A 831 20.32 -41.93 -36.88
CA PRO A 831 19.41 -40.86 -37.29
C PRO A 831 19.21 -40.82 -38.80
N MET A 832 17.96 -40.76 -39.23
CA MET A 832 17.59 -40.59 -40.64
C MET A 832 17.57 -39.11 -41.02
N MET A 833 17.59 -38.82 -42.32
CA MET A 833 17.56 -37.45 -42.83
C MET A 833 16.12 -36.92 -42.87
N SER A 834 15.93 -35.60 -42.93
CA SER A 834 14.61 -34.96 -42.96
C SER A 834 13.73 -35.41 -44.14
N VAL A 835 14.33 -35.94 -45.20
CA VAL A 835 13.63 -36.49 -46.37
C VAL A 835 12.85 -37.77 -46.03
N ASP A 836 13.29 -38.50 -45.00
CA ASP A 836 12.69 -39.76 -44.55
C ASP A 836 11.61 -39.56 -43.48
N ASN A 837 11.28 -38.30 -43.14
CA ASN A 837 10.19 -37.96 -42.24
C ASN A 837 8.87 -38.51 -42.78
N ALA A 838 8.02 -39.00 -41.87
CA ALA A 838 6.73 -39.56 -42.22
C ALA A 838 5.65 -39.06 -41.28
N TRP A 839 4.43 -39.01 -41.80
CA TRP A 839 3.25 -38.60 -41.06
C TRP A 839 2.62 -39.82 -40.38
N ILE A 840 2.60 -39.83 -39.05
CA ILE A 840 2.03 -40.92 -38.25
C ILE A 840 0.72 -40.46 -37.59
N PRO A 841 -0.36 -41.26 -37.64
CA PRO A 841 -1.61 -40.94 -36.96
C PRO A 841 -1.45 -40.81 -35.43
N ARG A 842 -2.18 -39.87 -34.81
CA ARG A 842 -2.20 -39.63 -33.36
C ARG A 842 -2.33 -40.91 -32.53
N GLY A 843 -3.24 -41.80 -32.93
CA GLY A 843 -3.54 -43.03 -32.17
C GLY A 843 -2.33 -43.95 -32.00
N GLU A 844 -1.43 -44.01 -32.98
CA GLU A 844 -0.25 -44.87 -32.92
C GLU A 844 0.89 -44.26 -32.07
N LEU A 845 0.86 -42.94 -31.88
CA LEU A 845 1.86 -42.15 -31.15
C LEU A 845 1.52 -41.97 -29.68
N VAL A 846 0.25 -41.78 -29.32
CA VAL A 846 -0.16 -41.48 -27.94
C VAL A 846 0.17 -42.62 -26.97
N GLU A 847 0.25 -43.86 -27.45
CA GLU A 847 0.62 -45.02 -26.62
C GLU A 847 2.07 -44.98 -26.11
N SER A 848 3.00 -44.31 -26.80
CA SER A 848 4.44 -44.34 -26.47
C SER A 848 5.12 -42.98 -26.45
N HIS A 849 4.56 -41.97 -27.13
CA HIS A 849 5.14 -40.64 -27.31
C HIS A 849 4.11 -39.53 -27.00
N SER A 850 3.17 -39.79 -26.06
CA SER A 850 2.12 -38.87 -25.65
C SER A 850 2.65 -37.48 -25.27
N LYS A 851 3.80 -37.41 -24.60
CA LYS A 851 4.46 -36.17 -24.17
C LYS A 851 4.95 -35.33 -25.36
N MET A 852 5.65 -35.94 -26.31
CA MET A 852 6.10 -35.26 -27.53
C MET A 852 4.94 -34.81 -28.42
N VAL A 853 3.87 -35.61 -28.48
CA VAL A 853 2.62 -35.24 -29.18
C VAL A 853 1.99 -34.00 -28.55
N ALA A 854 1.95 -33.92 -27.21
CA ALA A 854 1.41 -32.77 -26.49
C ALA A 854 2.24 -31.49 -26.73
N GLU A 855 3.57 -31.58 -26.79
CA GLU A 855 4.44 -30.44 -27.11
C GLU A 855 4.18 -29.88 -28.52
N VAL A 856 3.95 -30.75 -29.51
CA VAL A 856 3.67 -30.32 -30.90
C VAL A 856 2.25 -29.78 -31.03
N ASP A 857 1.26 -30.42 -30.39
CA ASP A 857 -0.09 -29.87 -30.32
C ASP A 857 -0.11 -28.45 -29.77
N MET A 858 0.74 -28.21 -28.77
CA MET A 858 0.92 -26.91 -28.13
C MET A 858 1.60 -25.90 -29.07
N LYS A 859 2.72 -26.27 -29.72
CA LYS A 859 3.38 -25.40 -30.72
C LYS A 859 2.43 -25.00 -31.85
N GLU A 860 1.59 -25.91 -32.29
CA GLU A 860 0.60 -25.67 -33.34
C GLU A 860 -0.58 -24.82 -32.83
N ALA A 861 -0.96 -24.97 -31.55
CA ALA A 861 -1.91 -24.06 -30.91
C ALA A 861 -1.34 -22.62 -30.84
N LEU A 862 -0.03 -22.46 -30.52
CA LEU A 862 0.68 -21.18 -30.56
C LEU A 862 0.70 -20.59 -31.98
N ALA A 863 1.01 -21.40 -32.99
CA ALA A 863 1.06 -20.97 -34.40
C ALA A 863 -0.32 -20.63 -35.00
N SER A 864 -1.39 -21.25 -34.49
CA SER A 864 -2.78 -21.02 -34.95
C SER A 864 -3.38 -19.67 -34.53
N GLY A 865 -2.65 -18.84 -33.77
CA GLY A 865 -3.10 -17.53 -33.33
C GLY A 865 -4.03 -17.55 -32.12
N GLN A 866 -4.09 -18.66 -31.37
CA GLN A 866 -4.81 -18.74 -30.09
C GLN A 866 -3.99 -18.25 -28.89
N PHE A 867 -2.77 -17.74 -29.13
CA PHE A 867 -1.93 -17.16 -28.09
C PHE A 867 -2.32 -15.70 -27.82
N ARG A 868 -2.66 -15.42 -26.56
CA ARG A 868 -2.96 -14.06 -26.10
C ARG A 868 -1.66 -13.32 -25.78
N PRO A 869 -1.34 -12.21 -26.44
CA PRO A 869 -0.06 -11.53 -26.25
C PRO A 869 0.03 -10.88 -24.86
N LEU A 870 1.22 -10.96 -24.25
CA LEU A 870 1.49 -10.44 -22.90
C LEU A 870 1.77 -8.92 -22.91
N THR A 871 0.87 -8.14 -23.52
CA THR A 871 0.97 -6.67 -23.52
C THR A 871 0.29 -6.07 -22.29
N ARG A 872 0.78 -4.92 -21.79
CA ARG A 872 0.18 -4.25 -20.62
C ARG A 872 -1.30 -3.93 -20.83
N LYS A 873 -1.64 -3.41 -22.01
CA LYS A 873 -3.01 -3.05 -22.37
C LYS A 873 -3.96 -4.24 -22.29
N GLU A 874 -3.60 -5.40 -22.85
CA GLU A 874 -4.45 -6.59 -22.76
C GLU A 874 -4.57 -7.13 -21.34
N ILE A 875 -3.50 -7.02 -20.55
CA ILE A 875 -3.50 -7.42 -19.14
C ILE A 875 -4.42 -6.50 -18.32
N GLU A 876 -4.34 -5.19 -18.54
CA GLU A 876 -5.23 -4.19 -17.90
C GLU A 876 -6.69 -4.46 -18.25
N GLU A 877 -7.02 -4.63 -19.54
CA GLU A 877 -8.38 -4.94 -19.99
C GLU A 877 -8.88 -6.27 -19.39
N HIS A 878 -8.03 -7.29 -19.32
CA HIS A 878 -8.38 -8.58 -18.70
C HIS A 878 -8.64 -8.44 -17.20
N CYS A 879 -7.74 -7.79 -16.47
CA CYS A 879 -7.89 -7.56 -15.04
C CYS A 879 -9.11 -6.69 -14.72
N ALA A 880 -9.45 -5.74 -15.58
CA ALA A 880 -10.65 -4.92 -15.47
C ALA A 880 -11.94 -5.76 -15.54
N MET A 881 -11.99 -6.83 -16.35
CA MET A 881 -13.14 -7.75 -16.41
C MET A 881 -13.43 -8.45 -15.08
N LEU A 882 -12.42 -8.56 -14.21
CA LEU A 882 -12.56 -9.12 -12.86
C LEU A 882 -12.55 -8.04 -11.76
N GLY A 883 -12.70 -6.77 -12.15
CA GLY A 883 -12.86 -5.64 -11.23
C GLY A 883 -11.57 -5.23 -10.52
N LEU A 884 -10.41 -5.40 -11.16
CA LEU A 884 -9.15 -4.74 -10.80
C LEU A 884 -8.95 -3.49 -11.65
N ASP A 885 -8.61 -2.39 -10.97
CA ASP A 885 -8.34 -1.11 -11.63
C ASP A 885 -7.01 -1.15 -12.40
N ALA A 886 -6.99 -0.59 -13.61
CA ALA A 886 -5.81 -0.58 -14.47
C ALA A 886 -4.60 0.09 -13.82
N GLU A 887 -4.81 1.16 -13.03
CA GLU A 887 -3.72 1.85 -12.33
C GLU A 887 -3.04 0.94 -11.31
N LEU A 888 -3.84 0.12 -10.60
CA LEU A 888 -3.31 -0.86 -9.66
C LEU A 888 -2.55 -1.99 -10.36
N VAL A 889 -3.00 -2.39 -11.55
CA VAL A 889 -2.44 -3.55 -12.28
C VAL A 889 -1.02 -3.28 -12.77
N SER A 890 -0.77 -2.08 -13.29
CA SER A 890 0.49 -1.75 -13.97
C SER A 890 1.49 -0.97 -13.10
N HIS A 891 1.05 -0.40 -11.97
CA HIS A 891 1.88 0.54 -11.22
C HIS A 891 2.02 0.27 -9.72
N SER A 892 1.11 -0.51 -9.14
CA SER A 892 1.16 -0.91 -7.73
C SER A 892 1.80 -2.28 -7.60
N ARG A 893 2.68 -2.44 -6.61
CA ARG A 893 3.22 -3.76 -6.25
C ARG A 893 2.15 -4.59 -5.55
N ILE A 894 2.20 -5.91 -5.73
CA ILE A 894 1.28 -6.88 -5.12
C ILE A 894 1.29 -6.77 -3.58
N ARG A 895 2.43 -6.38 -2.98
CA ARG A 895 2.52 -6.07 -1.54
C ARG A 895 1.45 -5.09 -1.05
N GLY A 896 1.10 -4.11 -1.89
CA GLY A 896 0.12 -3.08 -1.57
C GLY A 896 -1.33 -3.45 -1.90
N LEU A 897 -1.61 -4.68 -2.35
CA LEU A 897 -2.96 -5.14 -2.63
C LEU A 897 -3.64 -5.73 -1.40
N SER A 898 -4.93 -5.46 -1.24
CA SER A 898 -5.76 -6.12 -0.23
C SER A 898 -5.96 -7.61 -0.52
N GLY A 899 -6.37 -8.40 0.48
CA GLY A 899 -6.68 -9.82 0.30
C GLY A 899 -7.68 -10.07 -0.84
N GLY A 900 -8.79 -9.33 -0.88
CA GLY A 900 -9.75 -9.43 -1.99
C GLY A 900 -9.19 -9.03 -3.36
N GLN A 901 -8.28 -8.05 -3.42
CA GLN A 901 -7.60 -7.68 -4.67
C GLN A 901 -6.61 -8.75 -5.13
N LYS A 902 -5.88 -9.38 -4.20
CA LYS A 902 -5.03 -10.55 -4.49
C LYS A 902 -5.88 -11.69 -5.06
N VAL A 903 -7.08 -11.91 -4.51
CA VAL A 903 -7.99 -12.95 -5.05
C VAL A 903 -8.43 -12.66 -6.48
N LYS A 904 -8.82 -11.41 -6.76
CA LYS A 904 -9.16 -10.98 -8.13
C LYS A 904 -7.98 -11.16 -9.11
N LEU A 905 -6.75 -10.90 -8.65
CA LEU A 905 -5.55 -11.10 -9.47
C LEU A 905 -5.31 -12.58 -9.78
N VAL A 906 -5.47 -13.47 -8.80
CA VAL A 906 -5.37 -14.92 -9.02
C VAL A 906 -6.46 -15.38 -9.99
N LEU A 907 -7.71 -14.94 -9.82
CA LEU A 907 -8.81 -15.24 -10.75
C LEU A 907 -8.51 -14.75 -12.17
N ALA A 908 -7.94 -13.55 -12.31
CA ALA A 908 -7.53 -12.99 -13.59
C ALA A 908 -6.41 -13.83 -14.21
N ALA A 909 -5.37 -14.16 -13.44
CA ALA A 909 -4.25 -14.97 -13.91
C ALA A 909 -4.71 -16.37 -14.35
N CYS A 910 -5.56 -17.07 -13.57
CA CYS A 910 -6.07 -18.40 -13.93
C CYS A 910 -6.96 -18.39 -15.18
N SER A 911 -7.66 -17.28 -15.46
CA SER A 911 -8.54 -17.15 -16.63
C SER A 911 -7.86 -16.54 -17.86
N TRP A 912 -6.58 -16.16 -17.77
CA TRP A 912 -5.84 -15.47 -18.84
C TRP A 912 -5.88 -16.20 -20.19
N GLN A 913 -5.69 -17.53 -20.17
CA GLN A 913 -5.64 -18.38 -21.37
C GLN A 913 -7.02 -18.82 -21.89
N ARG A 914 -8.11 -18.13 -21.53
CA ARG A 914 -9.46 -18.42 -22.03
C ARG A 914 -9.83 -19.91 -21.87
N PRO A 915 -9.93 -20.40 -20.62
CA PRO A 915 -10.14 -21.82 -20.32
C PRO A 915 -11.52 -22.32 -20.79
N HIS A 916 -11.63 -23.63 -20.99
CA HIS A 916 -12.88 -24.30 -21.38
C HIS A 916 -13.63 -24.85 -20.17
N LEU A 917 -12.89 -25.23 -19.13
CA LEU A 917 -13.41 -25.63 -17.83
C LEU A 917 -12.78 -24.78 -16.74
N ILE A 918 -13.59 -24.24 -15.83
CA ILE A 918 -13.14 -23.55 -14.62
C ILE A 918 -13.48 -24.43 -13.42
N VAL A 919 -12.47 -24.77 -12.63
CA VAL A 919 -12.59 -25.53 -11.39
C VAL A 919 -12.28 -24.62 -10.21
N LEU A 920 -13.25 -24.41 -9.33
CA LEU A 920 -13.11 -23.59 -8.14
C LEU A 920 -13.13 -24.47 -6.89
N ASP A 921 -12.04 -24.46 -6.13
CA ASP A 921 -11.95 -25.13 -4.84
C ASP A 921 -12.32 -24.17 -3.71
N GLU A 922 -13.44 -24.45 -3.04
CA GLU A 922 -14.00 -23.71 -1.91
C GLU A 922 -14.02 -22.17 -2.08
N PRO A 923 -14.63 -21.62 -3.16
CA PRO A 923 -14.61 -20.19 -3.44
C PRO A 923 -15.22 -19.33 -2.33
N THR A 924 -16.13 -19.90 -1.53
CA THR A 924 -16.79 -19.23 -0.40
C THR A 924 -15.87 -18.96 0.78
N ASN A 925 -14.70 -19.61 0.86
CA ASN A 925 -13.80 -19.49 2.00
C ASN A 925 -12.90 -18.25 1.95
N TYR A 926 -12.72 -17.64 0.77
CA TYR A 926 -11.77 -16.55 0.56
C TYR A 926 -12.34 -15.39 -0.26
N LEU A 927 -13.63 -15.44 -0.61
CA LEU A 927 -14.34 -14.36 -1.29
C LEU A 927 -15.45 -13.81 -0.41
N ASP A 928 -15.53 -12.48 -0.38
CA ASP A 928 -16.62 -11.75 0.26
C ASP A 928 -17.97 -11.94 -0.48
N ARG A 929 -19.10 -11.59 0.17
CA ARG A 929 -20.44 -11.83 -0.39
C ARG A 929 -20.71 -11.06 -1.68
N ASP A 930 -20.19 -9.85 -1.84
CA ASP A 930 -20.35 -9.08 -3.08
C ASP A 930 -19.54 -9.69 -4.22
N SER A 931 -18.30 -10.13 -3.97
CA SER A 931 -17.47 -10.85 -4.95
C SER A 931 -18.01 -12.23 -5.24
N LEU A 932 -18.66 -12.90 -4.27
CA LEU A 932 -19.40 -14.15 -4.49
C LEU A 932 -20.65 -13.90 -5.35
N GLY A 933 -21.36 -12.78 -5.14
CA GLY A 933 -22.47 -12.36 -6.01
C GLY A 933 -22.01 -12.10 -7.44
N ALA A 934 -20.95 -11.30 -7.59
CA ALA A 934 -20.32 -11.00 -8.87
C ALA A 934 -19.76 -12.26 -9.56
N LEU A 935 -19.09 -13.14 -8.80
CA LEU A 935 -18.59 -14.43 -9.27
C LEU A 935 -19.74 -15.36 -9.67
N SER A 936 -20.81 -15.44 -8.89
CA SER A 936 -22.00 -16.22 -9.22
C SER A 936 -22.61 -15.76 -10.54
N LYS A 937 -22.75 -14.44 -10.73
CA LYS A 937 -23.21 -13.85 -11.99
C LYS A 937 -22.27 -14.16 -13.16
N ALA A 938 -20.95 -14.07 -12.95
CA ALA A 938 -19.95 -14.40 -13.95
C ALA A 938 -19.97 -15.89 -14.35
N LEU A 939 -20.08 -16.80 -13.37
CA LEU A 939 -20.16 -18.24 -13.61
C LEU A 939 -21.47 -18.65 -14.30
N LYS A 940 -22.57 -17.94 -14.04
CA LYS A 940 -23.83 -18.09 -14.80
C LYS A 940 -23.66 -17.66 -16.25
N ALA A 941 -23.01 -16.52 -16.49
CA ALA A 941 -22.78 -15.98 -17.82
C ALA A 941 -21.66 -16.68 -18.61
N PHE A 942 -20.79 -17.45 -17.94
CA PHE A 942 -19.63 -18.08 -18.56
C PHE A 942 -20.03 -19.16 -19.57
N ASP A 943 -19.49 -19.07 -20.80
CA ASP A 943 -19.82 -19.98 -21.90
C ASP A 943 -19.10 -21.34 -21.87
N GLY A 944 -18.23 -21.56 -20.87
CA GLY A 944 -17.55 -22.83 -20.62
C GLY A 944 -18.15 -23.61 -19.44
N GLY A 945 -17.59 -24.79 -19.17
CA GLY A 945 -18.03 -25.63 -18.07
C GLY A 945 -17.48 -25.17 -16.72
N VAL A 946 -18.26 -25.33 -15.66
CA VAL A 946 -17.93 -24.90 -14.30
C VAL A 946 -18.05 -26.09 -13.35
N ILE A 947 -17.04 -26.27 -12.51
CA ILE A 947 -16.99 -27.25 -11.43
C ILE A 947 -16.67 -26.51 -10.15
N ILE A 948 -17.56 -26.62 -9.16
CA ILE A 948 -17.46 -25.90 -7.88
C ILE A 948 -17.37 -26.92 -6.76
N ILE A 949 -16.32 -26.84 -5.96
CA ILE A 949 -16.19 -27.62 -4.73
C ILE A 949 -16.58 -26.67 -3.61
N THR A 950 -17.65 -26.98 -2.88
CA THR A 950 -18.07 -26.12 -1.77
C THR A 950 -18.93 -26.86 -0.77
N HIS A 951 -18.87 -26.42 0.49
CA HIS A 951 -19.83 -26.79 1.53
C HIS A 951 -21.08 -25.89 1.57
N SER A 952 -21.10 -24.77 0.83
CA SER A 952 -22.21 -23.82 0.84
C SER A 952 -23.34 -24.23 -0.10
N ALA A 953 -24.45 -24.68 0.50
CA ALA A 953 -25.68 -24.97 -0.24
C ALA A 953 -26.33 -23.70 -0.84
N GLU A 954 -26.10 -22.53 -0.23
CA GLU A 954 -26.64 -21.26 -0.73
C GLU A 954 -25.96 -20.84 -2.05
N PHE A 955 -24.64 -21.03 -2.14
CA PHE A 955 -23.86 -20.62 -3.33
C PHE A 955 -24.11 -21.51 -4.55
N THR A 956 -24.36 -22.81 -4.33
CA THR A 956 -24.69 -23.77 -5.39
C THR A 956 -26.13 -23.60 -5.90
N LYS A 957 -27.01 -23.05 -5.07
CA LYS A 957 -28.42 -22.80 -5.41
C LYS A 957 -28.53 -21.83 -6.58
N ASN A 958 -29.20 -22.26 -7.65
CA ASN A 958 -29.34 -21.54 -8.93
C ASN A 958 -28.05 -21.37 -9.76
N LEU A 959 -26.96 -22.06 -9.41
CA LEU A 959 -25.68 -22.01 -10.15
C LEU A 959 -25.28 -23.38 -10.73
N THR A 960 -25.50 -24.45 -9.96
CA THR A 960 -25.16 -25.82 -10.35
C THR A 960 -26.41 -26.70 -10.45
N GLU A 961 -26.41 -27.61 -11.43
CA GLU A 961 -27.52 -28.55 -11.69
C GLU A 961 -27.11 -30.00 -11.41
N GLU A 962 -25.81 -30.31 -11.57
CA GLU A 962 -25.24 -31.63 -11.31
C GLU A 962 -24.49 -31.63 -9.98
N VAL A 963 -24.62 -32.70 -9.20
CA VAL A 963 -23.99 -32.86 -7.90
C VAL A 963 -23.19 -34.15 -7.84
N TRP A 964 -21.90 -34.04 -7.56
CA TRP A 964 -20.99 -35.16 -7.30
C TRP A 964 -20.83 -35.32 -5.80
N ALA A 965 -21.52 -36.32 -5.23
CA ALA A 965 -21.40 -36.65 -3.81
C ALA A 965 -20.25 -37.64 -3.62
N VAL A 966 -19.18 -37.21 -2.94
CA VAL A 966 -18.01 -38.05 -2.64
C VAL A 966 -18.11 -38.54 -1.19
N ASN A 967 -18.29 -39.84 -1.01
CA ASN A 967 -18.37 -40.49 0.30
C ASN A 967 -17.44 -41.70 0.35
N ASN A 968 -16.54 -41.72 1.34
CA ASN A 968 -15.60 -42.83 1.58
C ASN A 968 -14.81 -43.27 0.33
N GLY A 969 -14.39 -42.32 -0.52
CA GLY A 969 -13.63 -42.60 -1.73
C GLY A 969 -14.45 -43.14 -2.91
N VAL A 970 -15.78 -43.13 -2.83
CA VAL A 970 -16.68 -43.42 -3.96
C VAL A 970 -17.44 -42.15 -4.31
N MET A 971 -17.55 -41.86 -5.60
CA MET A 971 -18.31 -40.72 -6.11
C MET A 971 -19.60 -41.19 -6.76
N VAL A 972 -20.73 -40.64 -6.33
CA VAL A 972 -22.04 -40.86 -6.96
C VAL A 972 -22.50 -39.55 -7.60
N PRO A 973 -22.57 -39.49 -8.94
CA PRO A 973 -23.07 -38.33 -9.65
C PRO A 973 -24.60 -38.36 -9.68
N SER A 974 -25.21 -37.19 -9.47
CA SER A 974 -26.66 -37.01 -9.47
C SER A 974 -27.02 -35.71 -10.18
N GLY A 975 -28.23 -35.61 -10.76
CA GLY A 975 -28.73 -34.37 -11.37
C GLY A 975 -28.77 -34.30 -12.90
N HIS A 976 -28.16 -35.24 -13.65
CA HIS A 976 -28.35 -35.31 -15.10
C HIS A 976 -28.25 -36.74 -15.68
N ASN A 977 -29.14 -37.08 -16.61
CA ASN A 977 -29.19 -38.39 -17.28
C ASN A 977 -28.13 -38.46 -18.40
N TRP A 978 -26.99 -39.11 -18.15
CA TRP A 978 -25.85 -39.23 -19.07
C TRP A 978 -26.12 -39.98 -20.39
N VAL A 979 -27.30 -40.60 -20.54
CA VAL A 979 -27.63 -41.51 -21.66
C VAL A 979 -28.44 -40.83 -22.78
N ALA A 980 -29.09 -39.68 -22.53
CA ALA A 980 -30.11 -39.14 -23.44
C ALA A 980 -29.73 -37.87 -24.25
N GLY A 981 -28.53 -37.33 -24.08
CA GLY A 981 -28.21 -35.94 -24.51
C GLY A 981 -27.08 -35.74 -25.53
N GLN A 982 -26.60 -36.79 -26.22
CA GLN A 982 -25.55 -36.59 -27.22
C GLN A 982 -26.10 -35.95 -28.50
N GLY A 983 -26.02 -34.61 -28.58
CA GLY A 983 -26.19 -33.86 -29.83
C GLY A 983 -27.54 -33.17 -30.06
N SER A 984 -28.42 -33.09 -29.05
CA SER A 984 -29.73 -32.45 -29.13
C SER A 984 -29.76 -30.97 -28.70
N GLY A 985 -28.65 -30.44 -28.17
CA GLY A 985 -28.55 -29.03 -27.76
C GLY A 985 -28.35 -28.01 -28.90
N PRO A 986 -28.55 -26.71 -28.64
CA PRO A 986 -28.34 -25.65 -29.62
C PRO A 986 -26.94 -25.68 -30.23
N ARG A 987 -26.84 -25.46 -31.55
CA ARG A 987 -25.55 -25.39 -32.25
C ARG A 987 -24.85 -24.07 -31.93
N ILE A 988 -23.54 -24.12 -31.74
CA ILE A 988 -22.72 -22.92 -31.53
C ILE A 988 -22.66 -22.15 -32.86
N GLU A 989 -23.21 -20.93 -32.90
CA GLU A 989 -23.13 -20.04 -34.07
C GLU A 989 -21.71 -19.46 -34.19
N LYS A 990 -21.16 -19.47 -35.41
CA LYS A 990 -19.88 -18.79 -35.69
C LYS A 990 -20.13 -17.28 -35.78
N LYS A 991 -19.69 -16.51 -34.79
CA LYS A 991 -19.33 -15.10 -35.02
C LYS A 991 -17.92 -15.07 -35.60
N GLU A 992 -17.78 -14.55 -36.82
CA GLU A 992 -16.47 -14.18 -37.36
C GLU A 992 -16.10 -12.84 -36.73
N ASP A 993 -15.42 -12.87 -35.58
CA ASP A 993 -14.90 -11.65 -34.96
C ASP A 993 -13.69 -11.18 -35.76
N GLU A 994 -13.87 -10.10 -36.53
CA GLU A 994 -12.78 -9.29 -37.07
C GLU A 994 -12.15 -8.48 -35.92
N GLU A 995 -11.30 -9.10 -35.10
CA GLU A 995 -10.49 -8.37 -34.11
C GLU A 995 -9.29 -7.70 -34.76
N ASP A 996 -9.07 -6.42 -34.40
CA ASP A 996 -7.93 -5.62 -34.82
C ASP A 996 -6.62 -6.24 -34.30
N LYS A 997 -5.70 -6.59 -35.20
CA LYS A 997 -4.38 -7.11 -34.82
C LYS A 997 -3.43 -5.95 -34.51
N PHE A 998 -2.66 -6.06 -33.43
CA PHE A 998 -1.63 -5.09 -33.04
C PHE A 998 -0.23 -5.71 -33.08
N ASP A 999 0.79 -4.91 -33.38
CA ASP A 999 2.20 -5.33 -33.30
C ASP A 999 2.73 -5.34 -31.86
N ALA A 1000 3.98 -5.78 -31.66
CA ALA A 1000 4.64 -5.84 -30.36
C ALA A 1000 4.82 -4.48 -29.65
N MET A 1001 4.58 -3.36 -30.37
CA MET A 1001 4.62 -2.00 -29.84
C MET A 1001 3.22 -1.38 -29.70
N GLY A 1002 2.15 -2.13 -29.97
CA GLY A 1002 0.77 -1.68 -29.81
C GLY A 1002 0.20 -0.90 -30.99
N ASN A 1003 0.82 -0.98 -32.18
CA ASN A 1003 0.29 -0.33 -33.39
C ASN A 1003 -0.66 -1.26 -34.15
N LYS A 1004 -1.77 -0.71 -34.65
CA LYS A 1004 -2.80 -1.45 -35.41
C LYS A 1004 -2.25 -1.89 -36.78
N ILE A 1005 -2.25 -3.19 -37.04
CA ILE A 1005 -1.88 -3.79 -38.32
C ILE A 1005 -3.13 -3.85 -39.21
N SER A 1006 -3.18 -3.02 -40.26
CA SER A 1006 -4.27 -3.06 -41.23
C SER A 1006 -4.18 -4.32 -42.10
N SER A 1007 -4.96 -5.36 -41.80
CA SER A 1007 -5.09 -6.49 -42.72
C SER A 1007 -6.06 -6.13 -43.86
N GLY A 1008 -5.59 -6.21 -45.10
CA GLY A 1008 -6.37 -5.91 -46.30
C GLY A 1008 -7.65 -6.76 -46.40
N THR A 1009 -8.72 -6.12 -46.84
CA THR A 1009 -10.08 -6.66 -46.98
C THR A 1009 -10.09 -7.98 -47.77
N LYS A 1010 -10.48 -9.10 -47.15
CA LYS A 1010 -10.70 -10.36 -47.87
C LYS A 1010 -11.99 -10.27 -48.70
N LYS A 1011 -11.90 -10.53 -50.01
CA LYS A 1011 -13.05 -10.60 -50.93
C LYS A 1011 -14.07 -11.66 -50.43
N LYS A 1012 -15.35 -11.27 -50.38
CA LYS A 1012 -16.51 -12.07 -49.96
C LYS A 1012 -16.61 -13.37 -50.78
N LYS A 1013 -16.71 -14.54 -50.12
CA LYS A 1013 -16.91 -15.84 -50.80
C LYS A 1013 -18.29 -15.88 -51.49
N LEU A 1014 -18.30 -16.05 -52.81
CA LEU A 1014 -19.49 -16.20 -53.63
C LEU A 1014 -20.27 -17.47 -53.25
N SER A 1015 -21.60 -17.41 -53.30
CA SER A 1015 -22.47 -18.56 -53.03
C SER A 1015 -22.37 -19.62 -54.14
N SER A 1016 -22.73 -20.87 -53.84
CA SER A 1016 -22.65 -21.99 -54.80
C SER A 1016 -23.54 -21.77 -56.05
N ALA A 1017 -24.61 -20.99 -55.92
CA ALA A 1017 -25.49 -20.61 -57.02
C ALA A 1017 -24.82 -19.58 -57.95
N GLU A 1018 -24.10 -18.61 -57.39
CA GLU A 1018 -23.36 -17.59 -58.15
C GLU A 1018 -22.14 -18.15 -58.86
N LEU A 1019 -21.43 -19.10 -58.22
CA LEU A 1019 -20.34 -19.87 -58.85
C LEU A 1019 -20.83 -20.69 -60.05
N ARG A 1020 -22.02 -21.30 -59.95
CA ARG A 1020 -22.64 -22.01 -61.09
C ARG A 1020 -23.03 -21.06 -62.22
N LYS A 1021 -23.52 -19.85 -61.91
CA LYS A 1021 -23.87 -18.84 -62.91
C LYS A 1021 -22.64 -18.32 -63.65
N LYS A 1022 -21.58 -17.94 -62.92
CA LYS A 1022 -20.29 -17.52 -63.50
C LYS A 1022 -19.64 -18.61 -64.34
N LYS A 1023 -19.69 -19.87 -63.90
CA LYS A 1023 -19.17 -21.01 -64.69
C LYS A 1023 -19.94 -21.20 -66.01
N LYS A 1024 -21.26 -20.96 -66.01
CA LYS A 1024 -22.11 -21.04 -67.21
C LYS A 1024 -21.83 -19.88 -68.18
N GLU A 1025 -21.61 -18.67 -67.67
CA GLU A 1025 -21.20 -17.52 -68.48
C GLU A 1025 -19.78 -17.67 -69.06
N ARG A 1026 -18.84 -18.23 -68.29
CA ARG A 1026 -17.47 -18.53 -68.76
C ARG A 1026 -17.48 -19.56 -69.89
N MET A 1027 -18.30 -20.61 -69.76
CA MET A 1027 -18.48 -21.62 -70.81
C MET A 1027 -19.13 -21.02 -72.07
N LYS A 1028 -20.04 -20.05 -71.92
CA LYS A 1028 -20.67 -19.36 -73.05
C LYS A 1028 -19.67 -18.46 -73.79
N LYS A 1029 -18.90 -17.63 -73.06
CA LYS A 1029 -17.85 -16.77 -73.64
C LYS A 1029 -16.73 -17.56 -74.32
N LYS A 1030 -16.33 -18.69 -73.75
CA LYS A 1030 -15.35 -19.60 -74.38
C LYS A 1030 -15.87 -20.24 -75.67
N LYS A 1031 -17.19 -20.44 -75.78
CA LYS A 1031 -17.83 -20.97 -76.99
C LYS A 1031 -18.01 -19.92 -78.09
N GLU A 1032 -18.13 -18.64 -77.71
CA GLU A 1032 -18.30 -17.51 -78.64
C GLU A 1032 -16.95 -16.96 -79.16
N MET A 1033 -15.88 -17.00 -78.35
CA MET A 1033 -14.57 -16.41 -78.70
C MET A 1033 -13.47 -17.42 -79.09
N GLY A 1034 -13.73 -18.73 -78.96
CA GLY A 1034 -12.77 -19.78 -79.34
C GLY A 1034 -11.39 -19.61 -78.69
N ASP A 1035 -10.32 -19.78 -79.48
CA ASP A 1035 -8.93 -19.75 -79.03
C ASP A 1035 -8.41 -18.35 -78.61
N ALA A 1036 -9.20 -17.28 -78.82
CA ALA A 1036 -8.83 -15.94 -78.39
C ALA A 1036 -9.16 -15.64 -76.91
N TYR A 1037 -9.76 -16.59 -76.17
CA TYR A 1037 -10.15 -16.39 -74.78
C TYR A 1037 -9.03 -16.74 -73.78
N VAL A 1038 -8.48 -15.72 -73.11
CA VAL A 1038 -7.52 -15.85 -71.99
C VAL A 1038 -8.19 -15.37 -70.71
N SER A 1039 -8.26 -16.21 -69.65
CA SER A 1039 -8.80 -15.79 -68.36
C SER A 1039 -7.71 -15.26 -67.44
N SER A 1040 -7.97 -14.16 -66.75
CA SER A 1040 -7.11 -13.65 -65.66
C SER A 1040 -7.30 -14.46 -64.36
N ASP A 1041 -6.27 -14.54 -63.52
CA ASP A 1041 -6.28 -15.25 -62.24
C ASP A 1041 -7.33 -14.73 -61.23
N GLU A 1042 -7.87 -13.53 -61.44
CA GLU A 1042 -8.97 -13.00 -60.62
C GLU A 1042 -10.35 -13.62 -60.92
N ASP A 1043 -10.48 -14.43 -61.97
CA ASP A 1043 -11.73 -15.11 -62.38
C ASP A 1043 -11.86 -16.55 -61.83
N PHE A 1044 -10.95 -17.01 -60.95
CA PHE A 1044 -10.95 -18.36 -60.37
C PHE A 1044 -11.39 -18.43 -58.90
#